data_AF-A0A1H8W911-F1
#
_entry.id   AF-A0A1H8W911-F1
#
_cell.length_a   1.000
_cell.length_b   1.000
_cell.length_c   1.000
_cell.angle_alpha   90.00
_cell.angle_beta   90.00
_cell.angle_gamma   90.00
#
_symmetry.space_group_name_H-M   'P 1'
#
loop_
_entity.id
_entity.type
_entity.pdbx_description
1 polymer ?
#
loop_
_entity_poly.entity_id
_entity_poly.type
_entity_poly.pdbx_seq_one_letter_code
_entity_poly.pdbx_strand_id
1 'polypeptide(L)'
;MARYHCTLGGERHGFADLRTLLAAASAPKSGDGLAGLAAGSAKVRMAARFALADLPLKTFLEDLVVPYEDDEVTRLIVDTHDRGAFAPVSSLTVGEFRDWLLSDAADAAALAALAPGLTPEMVAAVSKLMRNQDLIGVARKCRVVTAFRTTLGLEGRLATRLQPNHPTDDTRGIAASTLDGLLYGVGDAVIGINPATDNVSNAVALMDMLDTLRQEYRIPTQTCVLTHVTNCIEIMNRGAPVDLVFQSVAGTQAANVGFGVDLAVLREAHDAARTLDRGTVGQNAMYFETGQGSALSSGTHHGVDQQTVETRAYAVARAFAPLLVNTVVGFIGPEYLYDGKQIIRAGLEDHFCGKLLGLPMGCDVCYTNHAEADQDDMDDLMTLLTAAGCTFLIAVPGSDDVMLNYQSLSFHDILYLRSLLGVRPAPEFEAWLAETGGDGRGRPPAGAARGPLRAPDRRRARGMSRRDDERAPAERPGTAPAADPWALLRTLTPARIGLGRTGNAIPMRAVLEFQYAHALARDAVHDALDTEALCRALEPLPTLRVASNAPDRATYLRRPDLGRVLAPESHAAFAGIAPAEIAIVVADGLSATGVQAHAASLVHACAAALAGFRLAPVVVATQGRVALGDDVAERLGVALCVMIVGERPGLTVSDSLGIYLTYAPRPGRQDSERNCISNIHPNGGLSAEQAARKLGWLAREAANRKLSGVGLKDDMPAALDTQSGAYRITGS
;
A
#
# COMPACT_ATOMS: atom_id res chain seq x y z
N MET A 1 12.96 -39.12 -3.28
CA MET A 1 14.36 -38.80 -3.66
C MET A 1 14.42 -37.33 -4.05
N ALA A 2 15.52 -36.62 -3.78
CA ALA A 2 15.67 -35.23 -4.18
C ALA A 2 15.74 -35.13 -5.72
N ARG A 3 14.82 -34.37 -6.34
CA ARG A 3 14.78 -34.17 -7.80
C ARG A 3 15.93 -33.27 -8.27
N TYR A 4 16.23 -32.23 -7.49
CA TYR A 4 17.30 -31.28 -7.77
C TYR A 4 18.45 -31.49 -6.79
N HIS A 5 19.69 -31.36 -7.25
CA HIS A 5 20.85 -31.56 -6.39
C HIS A 5 22.10 -30.86 -6.94
N CYS A 6 23.05 -30.61 -6.05
CA CYS A 6 24.41 -30.22 -6.42
C CYS A 6 25.42 -30.87 -5.47
N THR A 7 26.69 -30.89 -5.88
CA THR A 7 27.81 -31.27 -5.02
C THR A 7 28.70 -30.07 -4.82
N LEU A 8 28.81 -29.59 -3.59
CA LEU A 8 29.58 -28.40 -3.24
C LEU A 8 30.42 -28.68 -1.99
N GLY A 9 31.72 -28.41 -2.08
CA GLY A 9 32.65 -28.67 -0.95
C GLY A 9 32.71 -30.13 -0.50
N GLY A 10 32.50 -31.09 -1.41
CA GLY A 10 32.50 -32.52 -1.11
C GLY A 10 31.21 -33.06 -0.49
N GLU A 11 30.20 -32.22 -0.26
CA GLU A 11 28.88 -32.62 0.25
C GLU A 11 27.83 -32.59 -0.86
N ARG A 12 26.94 -33.59 -0.87
CA ARG A 12 25.78 -33.60 -1.78
C ARG A 12 24.60 -32.93 -1.09
N HIS A 13 24.11 -31.84 -1.68
CA HIS A 13 22.90 -31.15 -1.25
C HIS A 13 21.75 -31.51 -2.19
N GLY A 14 20.59 -31.85 -1.62
CA GLY A 14 19.40 -32.25 -2.37
C GLY A 14 18.20 -31.38 -2.02
N PHE A 15 17.39 -31.07 -3.03
CA PHE A 15 16.14 -30.33 -2.93
C PHE A 15 15.02 -31.17 -3.54
N ALA A 16 13.90 -31.30 -2.81
CA ALA A 16 12.84 -32.25 -3.16
C ALA A 16 12.16 -31.91 -4.49
N ASP A 17 11.83 -30.63 -4.69
CA ASP A 17 11.12 -30.09 -5.84
C ASP A 17 11.60 -28.66 -6.18
N LEU A 18 11.03 -28.07 -7.24
CA LEU A 18 11.45 -26.76 -7.74
C LEU A 18 11.12 -25.64 -6.76
N ARG A 19 9.96 -25.73 -6.08
CA ARG A 19 9.58 -24.77 -5.03
C ARG A 19 10.62 -24.70 -3.93
N THR A 20 11.06 -25.86 -3.44
CA THR A 20 12.09 -25.97 -2.41
C THR A 20 13.42 -25.38 -2.87
N LEU A 21 13.81 -25.63 -4.13
CA LEU A 21 15.05 -25.07 -4.71
C LEU A 21 14.98 -23.54 -4.81
N LEU A 22 13.89 -22.99 -5.34
CA LEU A 22 13.68 -21.55 -5.50
C LEU A 22 13.63 -20.83 -4.14
N ALA A 23 12.92 -21.40 -3.16
CA ALA A 23 12.84 -20.86 -1.82
C ALA A 23 14.20 -20.87 -1.11
N ALA A 24 14.93 -21.98 -1.19
CA ALA A 24 16.25 -22.09 -0.58
C ALA A 24 17.28 -21.13 -1.23
N ALA A 25 17.13 -20.78 -2.50
CA ALA A 25 18.03 -19.86 -3.20
C ALA A 25 17.76 -18.37 -2.89
N SER A 26 16.57 -18.02 -2.40
CA SER A 26 16.17 -16.65 -2.05
C SER A 26 17.14 -15.98 -1.08
N ALA A 27 17.28 -14.65 -1.19
CA ALA A 27 17.88 -13.87 -0.11
C ALA A 27 17.05 -14.05 1.18
N PRO A 28 17.67 -14.00 2.38
CA PRO A 28 16.93 -14.12 3.64
C PRO A 28 15.83 -13.05 3.73
N LYS A 29 14.60 -13.49 3.97
CA LYS A 29 13.42 -12.66 4.22
C LYS A 29 12.64 -13.28 5.38
N SER A 30 12.11 -12.46 6.29
CA SER A 30 11.37 -12.96 7.46
C SER A 30 10.13 -13.74 7.07
N GLY A 31 9.41 -13.35 6.01
CA GLY A 31 8.22 -14.07 5.56
C GLY A 31 8.49 -15.51 5.09
N ASP A 32 9.55 -15.70 4.29
CA ASP A 32 9.98 -17.06 3.91
C ASP A 32 10.43 -17.88 5.12
N GLY A 33 11.02 -17.23 6.13
CA GLY A 33 11.36 -17.85 7.41
C GLY A 33 10.13 -18.27 8.21
N LEU A 34 9.13 -17.39 8.30
CA LEU A 34 7.85 -17.64 8.97
C LEU A 34 7.10 -18.80 8.34
N ALA A 35 7.10 -18.88 7.00
CA ALA A 35 6.47 -19.96 6.26
C ALA A 35 7.28 -21.27 6.26
N GLY A 36 8.46 -21.31 6.89
CA GLY A 36 9.33 -22.49 6.92
C GLY A 36 9.97 -22.84 5.57
N LEU A 37 10.04 -21.89 4.65
CA LEU A 37 10.53 -22.07 3.28
C LEU A 37 12.00 -21.66 3.11
N ALA A 38 12.50 -20.77 3.98
CA ALA A 38 13.86 -20.26 3.91
C ALA A 38 14.91 -21.37 4.11
N ALA A 39 16.07 -21.23 3.46
CA ALA A 39 17.19 -22.12 3.67
C ALA A 39 17.66 -22.10 5.13
N GLY A 40 17.80 -23.28 5.75
CA GLY A 40 18.22 -23.42 7.15
C GLY A 40 19.66 -22.94 7.46
N SER A 41 20.47 -22.63 6.45
CA SER A 41 21.77 -21.97 6.63
C SER A 41 22.23 -21.24 5.36
N ALA A 42 23.21 -20.34 5.52
CA ALA A 42 23.86 -19.69 4.38
C ALA A 42 24.54 -20.69 3.44
N LYS A 43 25.09 -21.79 3.97
CA LYS A 43 25.69 -22.87 3.18
C LYS A 43 24.65 -23.53 2.28
N VAL A 44 23.49 -23.90 2.84
CA VAL A 44 22.38 -24.51 2.07
C VAL A 44 21.86 -23.55 1.00
N ARG A 45 21.73 -22.26 1.31
CA ARG A 45 21.34 -21.25 0.31
C ARG A 45 22.34 -21.16 -0.84
N MET A 46 23.63 -21.20 -0.55
CA MET A 46 24.63 -21.22 -1.62
C MET A 46 24.54 -22.50 -2.45
N ALA A 47 24.40 -23.67 -1.82
CA ALA A 47 24.18 -24.91 -2.55
C ALA A 47 22.93 -24.85 -3.46
N ALA A 48 21.83 -24.25 -2.98
CA ALA A 48 20.63 -24.01 -3.79
C ALA A 48 20.90 -23.10 -4.98
N ARG A 49 21.69 -22.03 -4.79
CA ARG A 49 22.08 -21.13 -5.89
C ARG A 49 22.97 -21.81 -6.93
N PHE A 50 23.88 -22.70 -6.52
CA PHE A 50 24.66 -23.52 -7.46
C PHE A 50 23.75 -24.46 -8.26
N ALA A 51 22.84 -25.19 -7.59
CA ALA A 51 21.89 -26.06 -8.27
C ALA A 51 20.94 -25.28 -9.20
N LEU A 52 20.51 -24.08 -8.80
CA LEU A 52 19.64 -23.23 -9.59
C LEU A 52 20.36 -22.64 -10.81
N ALA A 53 21.64 -22.26 -10.67
CA ALA A 53 22.44 -21.71 -11.76
C ALA A 53 22.61 -22.70 -12.92
N ASP A 54 22.75 -23.99 -12.63
CA ASP A 54 22.90 -25.04 -13.63
C ASP A 54 21.56 -25.53 -14.23
N LEU A 55 20.44 -25.02 -13.75
CA LEU A 55 19.12 -25.48 -14.17
C LEU A 55 18.75 -24.92 -15.56
N PRO A 56 18.39 -25.75 -16.56
CA PRO A 56 17.94 -25.26 -17.86
C PRO A 56 16.65 -24.44 -17.75
N LEU A 57 16.55 -23.31 -18.46
CA LEU A 57 15.35 -22.46 -18.45
C LEU A 57 14.09 -23.22 -18.88
N LYS A 58 14.21 -24.17 -19.82
CA LYS A 58 13.08 -25.00 -20.27
C LYS A 58 12.41 -25.79 -19.14
N THR A 59 13.11 -26.06 -18.04
CA THR A 59 12.54 -26.77 -16.88
C THR A 59 11.31 -26.05 -16.35
N PHE A 60 11.28 -24.72 -16.36
CA PHE A 60 10.17 -23.91 -15.84
C PHE A 60 8.89 -24.01 -16.69
N LEU A 61 8.97 -24.59 -17.90
CA LEU A 61 7.80 -24.88 -18.75
C LEU A 61 7.18 -26.25 -18.47
N GLU A 62 7.88 -27.10 -17.72
CA GLU A 62 7.50 -28.50 -17.46
C GLU A 62 7.24 -28.75 -15.96
N ASP A 63 8.05 -28.16 -15.08
CA ASP A 63 7.90 -28.29 -13.63
C ASP A 63 7.23 -27.05 -13.04
N LEU A 64 5.89 -27.09 -12.95
CA LEU A 64 5.10 -25.95 -12.49
C LEU A 64 5.10 -25.87 -10.95
N VAL A 65 5.39 -24.68 -10.41
CA VAL A 65 5.40 -24.45 -8.95
C VAL A 65 4.01 -24.50 -8.32
N VAL A 66 2.96 -24.24 -9.11
CA VAL A 66 1.56 -24.49 -8.76
C VAL A 66 0.93 -25.24 -9.93
N PRO A 67 0.21 -26.36 -9.72
CA PRO A 67 -0.37 -27.15 -10.81
C PRO A 67 -1.29 -26.33 -11.74
N TYR A 68 -1.31 -26.69 -13.03
CA TYR A 68 -2.09 -25.99 -14.06
C TYR A 68 -3.60 -26.09 -13.79
N GLU A 69 -4.05 -27.25 -13.34
CA GLU A 69 -5.45 -27.57 -13.09
C GLU A 69 -6.00 -26.79 -11.89
N ASP A 70 -5.14 -26.46 -10.93
CA ASP A 70 -5.53 -25.89 -9.64
C ASP A 70 -5.55 -24.35 -9.63
N ASP A 71 -4.89 -23.69 -10.59
CA ASP A 71 -4.56 -22.27 -10.49
C ASP A 71 -4.67 -21.51 -11.83
N GLU A 72 -5.59 -20.56 -11.90
CA GLU A 72 -5.81 -19.75 -13.11
C GLU A 72 -4.62 -18.86 -13.48
N VAL A 73 -3.81 -18.45 -12.51
CA VAL A 73 -2.59 -17.67 -12.76
C VAL A 73 -1.55 -18.55 -13.45
N THR A 74 -1.41 -19.82 -13.04
CA THR A 74 -0.59 -20.80 -13.76
C THR A 74 -1.11 -21.02 -15.17
N ARG A 75 -2.43 -21.18 -15.37
CA ARG A 75 -3.01 -21.32 -16.71
C ARG A 75 -2.68 -20.11 -17.58
N LEU A 76 -2.89 -18.90 -17.06
CA LEU A 76 -2.52 -17.66 -17.72
C LEU A 76 -1.04 -17.65 -18.13
N ILE A 77 -0.12 -18.01 -17.22
CA ILE A 77 1.33 -18.03 -17.49
C ILE A 77 1.67 -19.02 -18.60
N VAL A 78 1.15 -20.25 -18.52
CA VAL A 78 1.45 -21.33 -19.47
C VAL A 78 0.83 -21.04 -20.84
N ASP A 79 -0.42 -20.61 -20.88
CA ASP A 79 -1.18 -20.42 -22.12
C ASP A 79 -0.73 -19.17 -22.90
N THR A 80 -0.13 -18.19 -22.23
CA THR A 80 0.35 -16.95 -22.86
C THR A 80 1.86 -16.93 -23.16
N HIS A 81 2.59 -17.99 -22.82
CA HIS A 81 4.03 -18.07 -23.07
C HIS A 81 4.35 -18.15 -24.58
N ASP A 82 5.12 -17.19 -25.08
CA ASP A 82 5.55 -17.14 -26.49
C ASP A 82 6.86 -17.92 -26.71
N ARG A 83 6.76 -19.09 -27.36
CA ARG A 83 7.91 -19.94 -27.70
C ARG A 83 8.87 -19.29 -28.70
N GLY A 84 8.38 -18.43 -29.59
CA GLY A 84 9.19 -17.71 -30.56
C GLY A 84 10.05 -16.63 -29.88
N ALA A 85 9.42 -15.84 -29.01
CA ALA A 85 10.12 -14.84 -28.18
C ALA A 85 11.17 -15.50 -27.25
N PHE A 86 10.87 -16.69 -26.71
CA PHE A 86 11.78 -17.44 -25.83
C PHE A 86 12.98 -18.07 -26.55
N ALA A 87 12.87 -18.35 -27.86
CA ALA A 87 13.85 -19.12 -28.61
C ALA A 87 15.31 -18.66 -28.42
N PRO A 88 15.65 -17.34 -28.42
CA PRO A 88 17.04 -16.86 -28.31
C PRO A 88 17.75 -17.28 -27.01
N VAL A 89 17.01 -17.46 -25.92
CA VAL A 89 17.58 -17.85 -24.61
C VAL A 89 17.21 -19.28 -24.22
N SER A 90 16.45 -20.00 -25.05
CA SER A 90 15.84 -21.28 -24.70
C SER A 90 16.82 -22.42 -24.41
N SER A 91 18.08 -22.30 -24.86
CA SER A 91 19.14 -23.28 -24.57
C SER A 91 19.92 -22.98 -23.29
N LEU A 92 19.72 -21.81 -22.69
CA LEU A 92 20.51 -21.36 -21.55
C LEU A 92 20.04 -22.00 -20.24
N THR A 93 20.97 -22.14 -19.31
CA THR A 93 20.67 -22.31 -17.88
C THR A 93 20.29 -20.97 -17.22
N VAL A 94 19.79 -20.99 -15.99
CA VAL A 94 19.51 -19.74 -15.24
C VAL A 94 20.79 -18.91 -15.06
N GLY A 95 21.93 -19.57 -14.80
CA GLY A 95 23.22 -18.90 -14.67
C GLY A 95 23.69 -18.26 -15.98
N GLU A 96 23.60 -18.98 -17.08
CA GLU A 96 23.93 -18.44 -18.41
C GLU A 96 22.96 -17.33 -18.83
N PHE A 97 21.68 -17.42 -18.45
CA PHE A 97 20.70 -16.35 -18.67
C PHE A 97 21.05 -15.08 -17.89
N ARG A 98 21.48 -15.21 -16.62
CA ARG A 98 22.00 -14.08 -15.83
C ARG A 98 23.16 -13.39 -16.54
N ASP A 99 24.09 -14.15 -17.08
CA ASP A 99 25.26 -13.61 -17.79
C ASP A 99 24.86 -12.93 -19.12
N TRP A 100 23.93 -13.54 -19.85
CA TRP A 100 23.38 -12.95 -21.07
C TRP A 100 22.68 -11.60 -20.79
N LEU A 101 21.83 -11.52 -19.75
CA LEU A 101 21.15 -10.28 -19.36
C LEU A 101 22.13 -9.14 -19.04
N LEU A 102 23.29 -9.47 -18.50
CA LEU A 102 24.32 -8.48 -18.15
C LEU A 102 25.18 -8.07 -19.34
N SER A 103 25.24 -8.88 -20.40
CA SER A 103 25.99 -8.58 -21.62
C SER A 103 25.40 -7.43 -22.44
N ASP A 104 26.15 -6.96 -23.43
CA ASP A 104 25.69 -5.94 -24.38
C ASP A 104 24.65 -6.47 -25.38
N ALA A 105 24.51 -7.80 -25.52
CA ALA A 105 23.51 -8.41 -26.40
C ALA A 105 22.08 -8.27 -25.85
N ALA A 106 21.92 -8.11 -24.53
CA ALA A 106 20.64 -7.88 -23.88
C ALA A 106 20.31 -6.38 -23.85
N ASP A 107 20.25 -5.74 -25.02
CA ASP A 107 19.82 -4.34 -25.14
C ASP A 107 18.31 -4.17 -24.96
N ALA A 108 17.84 -2.92 -24.96
CA ALA A 108 16.42 -2.61 -24.74
C ALA A 108 15.48 -3.28 -25.75
N ALA A 109 15.89 -3.42 -27.02
CA ALA A 109 15.08 -4.01 -28.07
C ALA A 109 15.03 -5.53 -27.92
N ALA A 110 16.17 -6.16 -27.64
CA ALA A 110 16.26 -7.60 -27.38
C ALA A 110 15.43 -7.99 -26.15
N LEU A 111 15.51 -7.22 -25.06
CA LEU A 111 14.74 -7.48 -23.85
C LEU A 111 13.22 -7.32 -24.08
N ALA A 112 12.81 -6.29 -24.83
CA ALA A 112 11.40 -6.11 -25.18
C ALA A 112 10.86 -7.25 -26.06
N ALA A 113 11.65 -7.74 -27.02
CA ALA A 113 11.28 -8.87 -27.86
C ALA A 113 11.25 -10.20 -27.07
N LEU A 114 12.08 -10.33 -26.03
CA LEU A 114 12.17 -11.52 -25.20
C LEU A 114 11.04 -11.62 -24.17
N ALA A 115 10.55 -10.51 -23.62
CA ALA A 115 9.63 -10.47 -22.47
C ALA A 115 8.40 -11.41 -22.58
N PRO A 116 7.72 -11.55 -23.75
CA PRO A 116 6.59 -12.49 -23.89
C PRO A 116 6.97 -13.97 -23.76
N GLY A 117 8.24 -14.31 -23.99
CA GLY A 117 8.80 -15.65 -23.86
C GLY A 117 9.36 -15.97 -22.48
N LEU A 118 9.24 -15.07 -21.50
CA LEU A 118 9.69 -15.32 -20.14
C LEU A 118 8.49 -15.66 -19.24
N THR A 119 8.63 -16.75 -18.47
CA THR A 119 7.71 -17.03 -17.35
C THR A 119 8.16 -16.31 -16.09
N PRO A 120 7.23 -16.00 -15.16
CA PRO A 120 7.57 -15.47 -13.84
C PRO A 120 8.64 -16.27 -13.10
N GLU A 121 8.58 -17.60 -13.16
CA GLU A 121 9.49 -18.47 -12.44
C GLU A 121 10.92 -18.40 -12.99
N MET A 122 11.10 -18.22 -14.32
CA MET A 122 12.43 -17.97 -14.90
C MET A 122 13.02 -16.64 -14.40
N VAL A 123 12.19 -15.60 -14.33
CA VAL A 123 12.58 -14.25 -13.90
C VAL A 123 12.87 -14.20 -12.40
N ALA A 124 12.06 -14.88 -11.58
CA ALA A 124 12.31 -15.05 -10.16
C ALA A 124 13.57 -15.90 -9.90
N ALA A 125 13.82 -16.94 -10.69
CA ALA A 125 15.01 -17.76 -10.56
C ALA A 125 16.29 -16.95 -10.78
N VAL A 126 16.33 -16.14 -11.84
CA VAL A 126 17.52 -15.36 -12.18
C VAL A 126 17.76 -14.21 -11.18
N SER A 127 16.70 -13.58 -10.65
CA SER A 127 16.85 -12.50 -9.64
C SER A 127 17.53 -13.00 -8.35
N LYS A 128 17.28 -14.26 -7.95
CA LYS A 128 17.91 -14.90 -6.78
C LYS A 128 19.42 -15.11 -6.92
N LEU A 129 19.95 -15.10 -8.16
CA LEU A 129 21.38 -15.22 -8.47
C LEU A 129 22.08 -13.87 -8.65
N MET A 130 21.31 -12.76 -8.68
CA MET A 130 21.82 -11.43 -8.94
C MET A 130 22.15 -10.67 -7.65
N ARG A 131 23.27 -9.95 -7.66
CA ARG A 131 23.54 -8.91 -6.64
C ARG A 131 22.70 -7.66 -6.94
N ASN A 132 22.59 -6.74 -5.98
CA ASN A 132 21.78 -5.52 -6.17
C ASN A 132 22.19 -4.71 -7.40
N GLN A 133 23.49 -4.54 -7.65
CA GLN A 133 23.98 -3.87 -8.86
C GLN A 133 23.56 -4.55 -10.17
N ASP A 134 23.39 -5.88 -10.16
CA ASP A 134 23.01 -6.64 -11.35
C ASP A 134 21.51 -6.42 -11.63
N LEU A 135 20.68 -6.47 -10.57
CA LEU A 135 19.25 -6.13 -10.65
C LEU A 135 19.04 -4.71 -11.20
N ILE A 136 19.77 -3.73 -10.66
CA ILE A 136 19.73 -2.33 -11.09
C ILE A 136 20.17 -2.20 -12.56
N GLY A 137 21.31 -2.80 -12.91
CA GLY A 137 21.89 -2.69 -14.24
C GLY A 137 21.01 -3.27 -15.33
N VAL A 138 20.41 -4.44 -15.12
CA VAL A 138 19.51 -5.06 -16.11
C VAL A 138 18.16 -4.33 -16.16
N ALA A 139 17.58 -3.95 -15.02
CA ALA A 139 16.32 -3.22 -15.00
C ALA A 139 16.43 -1.89 -15.77
N ARG A 140 17.58 -1.20 -15.69
CA ARG A 140 17.83 0.05 -16.41
C ARG A 140 17.85 -0.11 -17.94
N LYS A 141 18.20 -1.30 -18.45
CA LYS A 141 18.16 -1.62 -19.89
C LYS A 141 16.72 -1.84 -20.38
N CYS A 142 15.82 -2.28 -19.51
CA CYS A 142 14.42 -2.54 -19.85
C CYS A 142 13.65 -1.23 -20.05
N ARG A 143 13.10 -1.01 -21.26
CA ARG A 143 12.29 0.18 -21.58
C ARG A 143 10.85 -0.21 -21.81
N VAL A 144 9.96 0.19 -20.90
CA VAL A 144 8.52 -0.04 -20.99
C VAL A 144 7.83 1.31 -20.98
N VAL A 145 7.16 1.66 -22.08
CA VAL A 145 6.47 2.94 -22.25
C VAL A 145 4.98 2.69 -22.33
N THR A 146 4.23 3.37 -21.47
CA THR A 146 2.76 3.31 -21.41
C THR A 146 2.21 4.72 -21.42
N ALA A 147 0.96 4.89 -21.85
CA ALA A 147 0.36 6.21 -21.93
C ALA A 147 -1.15 6.20 -21.69
N PHE A 148 -1.63 7.27 -21.04
CA PHE A 148 -3.05 7.56 -20.89
C PHE A 148 -3.33 9.05 -21.12
N ARG A 149 -3.11 9.92 -20.13
CA ARG A 149 -3.04 11.39 -20.32
C ARG A 149 -1.61 11.91 -20.31
N THR A 150 -0.70 11.17 -19.68
CA THR A 150 0.75 11.37 -19.72
C THR A 150 1.44 10.15 -20.34
N THR A 151 2.65 10.37 -20.85
CA THR A 151 3.53 9.29 -21.32
C THR A 151 4.55 8.92 -20.24
N LEU A 152 4.53 7.67 -19.78
CA LEU A 152 5.37 7.17 -18.69
C LEU A 152 6.49 6.25 -19.20
N GLY A 153 7.54 6.08 -18.40
CA GLY A 153 8.62 5.11 -18.66
C GLY A 153 9.66 5.51 -19.72
N LEU A 154 9.60 6.76 -20.22
CA LEU A 154 10.63 7.32 -21.08
C LEU A 154 11.96 7.48 -20.33
N GLU A 155 13.06 7.36 -21.07
CA GLU A 155 14.41 7.55 -20.51
C GLU A 155 14.62 8.97 -19.97
N GLY A 156 15.33 9.08 -18.84
CA GLY A 156 15.60 10.37 -18.19
C GLY A 156 14.38 10.97 -17.49
N ARG A 157 13.32 10.17 -17.29
CA ARG A 157 12.11 10.61 -16.60
C ARG A 157 11.78 9.70 -15.41
N LEU A 158 11.17 10.31 -14.40
CA LEU A 158 10.64 9.67 -13.22
C LEU A 158 9.29 10.32 -12.93
N ALA A 159 8.22 9.53 -13.12
CA ALA A 159 6.88 9.99 -12.80
C ALA A 159 6.56 9.74 -11.31
N THR A 160 5.47 10.31 -10.84
CA THR A 160 5.11 10.26 -9.43
C THR A 160 3.61 10.13 -9.22
N ARG A 161 3.22 9.25 -8.29
CA ARG A 161 1.87 9.23 -7.73
C ARG A 161 1.80 10.25 -6.60
N LEU A 162 0.82 11.15 -6.67
CA LEU A 162 0.42 11.99 -5.54
C LEU A 162 -0.66 11.23 -4.78
N GLN A 163 -0.43 10.93 -3.50
CA GLN A 163 -1.38 10.23 -2.63
C GLN A 163 -1.89 11.17 -1.52
N PRO A 164 -3.03 11.86 -1.72
CA PRO A 164 -3.58 12.82 -0.78
C PRO A 164 -4.65 12.18 0.12
N ASN A 165 -4.31 11.10 0.84
CA ASN A 165 -5.28 10.40 1.67
C ASN A 165 -5.75 11.26 2.85
N HIS A 166 -6.99 11.05 3.30
CA HIS A 166 -7.58 11.70 4.46
C HIS A 166 -8.25 10.65 5.36
N PRO A 167 -8.13 10.70 6.70
CA PRO A 167 -8.66 9.65 7.59
C PRO A 167 -10.18 9.41 7.50
N THR A 168 -10.91 10.36 6.92
CA THR A 168 -12.37 10.37 6.80
C THR A 168 -12.86 10.78 5.41
N ASP A 169 -11.96 10.81 4.41
CA ASP A 169 -12.27 11.25 3.05
C ASP A 169 -12.81 12.70 2.90
N ASP A 170 -12.48 13.64 3.81
CA ASP A 170 -12.89 15.05 3.66
C ASP A 170 -12.27 15.64 2.38
N THR A 171 -13.13 15.99 1.42
CA THR A 171 -12.71 16.47 0.09
C THR A 171 -11.86 17.73 0.15
N ARG A 172 -12.03 18.59 1.17
CA ARG A 172 -11.25 19.83 1.31
C ARG A 172 -9.85 19.53 1.81
N GLY A 173 -9.70 18.59 2.76
CA GLY A 173 -8.40 18.10 3.22
C GLY A 173 -7.60 17.41 2.11
N ILE A 174 -8.29 16.60 1.30
CA ILE A 174 -7.72 15.95 0.12
C ILE A 174 -7.29 16.99 -0.92
N ALA A 175 -8.13 17.99 -1.21
CA ALA A 175 -7.79 19.07 -2.14
C ALA A 175 -6.59 19.90 -1.66
N ALA A 176 -6.49 20.17 -0.35
CA ALA A 176 -5.34 20.88 0.24
C ALA A 176 -4.02 20.09 0.07
N SER A 177 -4.07 18.77 0.30
CA SER A 177 -2.91 17.89 0.12
C SER A 177 -2.53 17.72 -1.36
N THR A 178 -3.53 17.69 -2.25
CA THR A 178 -3.34 17.68 -3.71
C THR A 178 -2.66 18.95 -4.18
N LEU A 179 -3.11 20.12 -3.70
CA LEU A 179 -2.48 21.40 -4.00
C LEU A 179 -1.00 21.42 -3.57
N ASP A 180 -0.70 20.94 -2.36
CA ASP A 180 0.68 20.87 -1.87
C ASP A 180 1.54 20.02 -2.80
N GLY A 181 1.15 18.77 -3.10
CA GLY A 181 1.95 17.91 -3.98
C GLY A 181 2.15 18.48 -5.39
N LEU A 182 1.13 19.09 -5.99
CA LEU A 182 1.24 19.74 -7.29
C LEU A 182 2.26 20.89 -7.30
N LEU A 183 2.40 21.63 -6.19
CA LEU A 183 3.40 22.70 -6.06
C LEU A 183 4.84 22.19 -6.01
N TYR A 184 5.05 20.91 -5.72
CA TYR A 184 6.34 20.20 -5.82
C TYR A 184 6.48 19.42 -7.15
N GLY A 185 5.49 19.57 -8.06
CA GLY A 185 5.43 18.86 -9.33
C GLY A 185 5.26 17.35 -9.17
N VAL A 186 4.51 16.92 -8.16
CA VAL A 186 4.14 15.51 -7.93
C VAL A 186 2.75 15.24 -8.52
N GLY A 187 2.53 14.05 -9.07
CA GLY A 187 1.21 13.60 -9.53
C GLY A 187 1.07 13.36 -11.03
N ASP A 188 2.17 13.28 -11.77
CA ASP A 188 2.20 13.05 -13.22
C ASP A 188 2.01 11.58 -13.63
N ALA A 189 2.18 10.63 -12.70
CA ALA A 189 1.78 9.23 -12.90
C ALA A 189 0.30 9.02 -12.59
N VAL A 190 -0.21 9.61 -11.51
CA VAL A 190 -1.63 9.61 -11.10
C VAL A 190 -1.81 10.49 -9.87
N ILE A 191 -2.95 11.16 -9.73
CA ILE A 191 -3.44 11.65 -8.43
C ILE A 191 -4.39 10.59 -7.88
N GLY A 192 -3.94 9.83 -6.89
CA GLY A 192 -4.58 8.59 -6.47
C GLY A 192 -4.93 8.57 -4.98
N ILE A 193 -6.22 8.48 -4.65
CA ILE A 193 -6.73 8.43 -3.27
C ILE A 193 -7.02 6.98 -2.88
N ASN A 194 -6.44 6.51 -1.78
CA ASN A 194 -6.96 5.35 -1.06
C ASN A 194 -8.14 5.85 -0.21
N PRO A 195 -9.39 5.45 -0.50
CA PRO A 195 -10.52 5.94 0.27
C PRO A 195 -10.55 5.28 1.66
N ALA A 196 -10.88 6.04 2.70
CA ALA A 196 -11.09 5.54 4.06
C ALA A 196 -12.37 4.67 4.18
N THR A 197 -13.27 4.75 3.19
CA THR A 197 -14.50 3.95 3.14
C THR A 197 -14.67 3.22 1.81
N ASP A 198 -15.28 2.03 1.83
CA ASP A 198 -15.65 1.30 0.61
C ASP A 198 -17.04 1.70 0.06
N ASN A 199 -17.51 2.92 0.40
CA ASN A 199 -18.81 3.43 -0.02
C ASN A 199 -18.71 3.99 -1.45
N VAL A 200 -19.50 3.41 -2.36
CA VAL A 200 -19.50 3.77 -3.79
C VAL A 200 -19.86 5.24 -4.02
N SER A 201 -20.83 5.80 -3.30
CA SER A 201 -21.26 7.19 -3.47
C SER A 201 -20.17 8.18 -3.03
N ASN A 202 -19.44 7.86 -1.95
CA ASN A 202 -18.27 8.61 -1.53
C ASN A 202 -17.15 8.55 -2.58
N ALA A 203 -16.87 7.36 -3.13
CA ALA A 203 -15.88 7.20 -4.19
C ALA A 203 -16.25 7.98 -5.47
N VAL A 204 -17.53 8.05 -5.86
CA VAL A 204 -18.01 8.93 -6.94
C VAL A 204 -17.71 10.39 -6.63
N ALA A 205 -18.04 10.86 -5.42
CA ALA A 205 -17.80 12.25 -5.02
C ALA A 205 -16.30 12.62 -5.04
N LEU A 206 -15.42 11.71 -4.61
CA LEU A 206 -13.96 11.87 -4.70
C LEU A 206 -13.49 11.93 -6.16
N MET A 207 -14.01 11.06 -7.02
CA MET A 207 -13.68 11.03 -8.45
C MET A 207 -14.10 12.33 -9.15
N ASP A 208 -15.32 12.79 -8.91
CA ASP A 208 -15.85 14.04 -9.48
C ASP A 208 -15.06 15.26 -9.01
N MET A 209 -14.67 15.29 -7.73
CA MET A 209 -13.81 16.34 -7.18
C MET A 209 -12.44 16.38 -7.87
N LEU A 210 -11.78 15.22 -8.00
CA LEU A 210 -10.49 15.13 -8.69
C LEU A 210 -10.58 15.49 -10.18
N ASP A 211 -11.62 15.02 -10.88
CA ASP A 211 -11.80 15.33 -12.31
C ASP A 211 -12.12 16.81 -12.52
N THR A 212 -12.93 17.42 -11.64
CA THR A 212 -13.22 18.86 -11.66
C THR A 212 -11.93 19.67 -11.49
N LEU A 213 -11.13 19.34 -10.48
CA LEU A 213 -9.84 20.00 -10.23
C LEU A 213 -8.90 19.85 -11.43
N ARG A 214 -8.79 18.64 -11.98
CA ARG A 214 -7.98 18.36 -13.17
C ARG A 214 -8.43 19.19 -14.37
N GLN A 215 -9.73 19.28 -14.63
CA GLN A 215 -10.28 20.03 -15.76
C GLN A 215 -10.09 21.54 -15.60
N GLU A 216 -10.40 22.09 -14.41
CA GLU A 216 -10.33 23.53 -14.12
C GLU A 216 -8.90 24.07 -14.29
N TYR A 217 -7.91 23.34 -13.75
CA TYR A 217 -6.50 23.70 -13.85
C TYR A 217 -5.79 23.09 -15.07
N ARG A 218 -6.53 22.37 -15.93
CA ARG A 218 -6.03 21.68 -17.14
C ARG A 218 -4.80 20.83 -16.86
N ILE A 219 -4.80 20.11 -15.74
CA ILE A 219 -3.67 19.29 -15.30
C ILE A 219 -3.58 18.06 -16.22
N PRO A 220 -2.47 17.85 -16.94
CA PRO A 220 -2.29 16.68 -17.79
C PRO A 220 -1.87 15.51 -16.91
N THR A 221 -2.83 14.94 -16.19
CA THR A 221 -2.64 13.72 -15.38
C THR A 221 -3.96 12.98 -15.26
N GLN A 222 -3.89 11.72 -14.85
CA GLN A 222 -5.03 10.86 -14.59
C GLN A 222 -5.35 10.82 -13.10
N THR A 223 -6.61 10.53 -12.79
CA THR A 223 -7.13 10.42 -11.43
C THR A 223 -7.49 8.97 -11.12
N CYS A 224 -7.43 8.60 -9.84
CA CYS A 224 -7.81 7.26 -9.40
C CYS A 224 -8.35 7.31 -7.97
N VAL A 225 -9.45 6.61 -7.71
CA VAL A 225 -9.87 6.24 -6.36
C VAL A 225 -9.62 4.74 -6.24
N LEU A 226 -8.72 4.36 -5.35
CA LEU A 226 -8.20 3.00 -5.19
C LEU A 226 -9.16 2.12 -4.38
N THR A 227 -10.42 2.04 -4.82
CA THR A 227 -11.42 1.11 -4.30
C THR A 227 -11.33 -0.25 -5.01
N HIS A 228 -12.04 -1.25 -4.49
CA HIS A 228 -12.14 -2.56 -5.13
C HIS A 228 -12.66 -2.46 -6.57
N VAL A 229 -12.12 -3.28 -7.48
CA VAL A 229 -12.44 -3.24 -8.92
C VAL A 229 -13.94 -3.34 -9.22
N THR A 230 -14.70 -4.12 -8.45
CA THR A 230 -16.16 -4.23 -8.63
C THR A 230 -16.89 -2.94 -8.29
N ASN A 231 -16.38 -2.16 -7.32
CA ASN A 231 -16.91 -0.83 -7.04
C ASN A 231 -16.56 0.11 -8.19
N CYS A 232 -15.36 -0.02 -8.77
CA CYS A 232 -14.98 0.75 -9.95
C CYS A 232 -15.93 0.50 -11.14
N ILE A 233 -16.30 -0.76 -11.40
CA ILE A 233 -17.32 -1.12 -12.40
C ILE A 233 -18.66 -0.43 -12.10
N GLU A 234 -19.13 -0.48 -10.86
CA GLU A 234 -20.37 0.19 -10.44
C GLU A 234 -20.29 1.72 -10.58
N ILE A 235 -19.15 2.33 -10.25
CA ILE A 235 -18.88 3.76 -10.44
C ILE A 235 -18.98 4.13 -11.92
N MET A 236 -18.43 3.30 -12.82
CA MET A 236 -18.56 3.47 -14.27
C MET A 236 -20.01 3.32 -14.74
N ASN A 237 -20.76 2.34 -14.21
CA ASN A 237 -22.18 2.16 -14.52
C ASN A 237 -23.04 3.36 -14.12
N ARG A 238 -22.62 4.10 -13.08
CA ARG A 238 -23.24 5.37 -12.65
C ARG A 238 -22.80 6.58 -13.49
N GLY A 239 -21.90 6.40 -14.46
CA GLY A 239 -21.44 7.45 -15.38
C GLY A 239 -20.35 8.36 -14.80
N ALA A 240 -19.71 7.99 -13.70
CA ALA A 240 -18.66 8.79 -13.09
C ALA A 240 -17.33 8.73 -13.88
N PRO A 241 -16.46 9.75 -13.78
CA PRO A 241 -15.29 9.92 -14.64
C PRO A 241 -14.08 9.08 -14.21
N VAL A 242 -14.16 7.76 -14.38
CA VAL A 242 -13.04 6.84 -14.07
C VAL A 242 -11.94 6.94 -15.13
N ASP A 243 -10.78 7.47 -14.75
CA ASP A 243 -9.59 7.46 -15.62
C ASP A 243 -8.80 6.15 -15.51
N LEU A 244 -8.48 5.71 -14.28
CA LEU A 244 -7.80 4.44 -14.03
C LEU A 244 -8.64 3.50 -13.17
N VAL A 245 -8.56 2.20 -13.48
CA VAL A 245 -9.13 1.12 -12.68
C VAL A 245 -8.04 0.52 -11.81
N PHE A 246 -8.16 0.70 -10.51
CA PHE A 246 -7.26 0.11 -9.53
C PHE A 246 -7.69 -1.30 -9.11
N GLN A 247 -6.72 -2.18 -8.87
CA GLN A 247 -6.93 -3.42 -8.11
C GLN A 247 -5.62 -3.97 -7.53
N SER A 248 -5.64 -4.42 -6.28
CA SER A 248 -4.57 -5.26 -5.73
C SER A 248 -4.65 -6.67 -6.33
N VAL A 249 -3.53 -7.22 -6.78
CA VAL A 249 -3.43 -8.56 -7.39
C VAL A 249 -2.29 -9.37 -6.79
N ALA A 250 -2.41 -10.69 -6.86
CA ALA A 250 -1.46 -11.64 -6.33
C ALA A 250 -1.14 -12.76 -7.33
N GLY A 251 -0.07 -13.52 -7.05
CA GLY A 251 0.46 -14.55 -7.94
C GLY A 251 -0.22 -15.91 -7.90
N THR A 252 -1.33 -16.06 -7.19
CA THR A 252 -2.10 -17.32 -7.10
C THR A 252 -3.60 -17.01 -7.18
N GLN A 253 -4.36 -17.94 -7.77
CA GLN A 253 -5.82 -17.87 -7.85
C GLN A 253 -6.41 -17.76 -6.44
N ALA A 254 -5.93 -18.55 -5.50
CA ALA A 254 -6.44 -18.54 -4.13
C ALA A 254 -6.23 -17.19 -3.43
N ALA A 255 -5.09 -16.50 -3.68
CA ALA A 255 -4.87 -15.16 -3.16
C ALA A 255 -5.80 -14.12 -3.83
N ASN A 256 -5.97 -14.17 -5.15
CA ASN A 256 -6.86 -13.26 -5.87
C ASN A 256 -8.33 -13.43 -5.47
N VAL A 257 -8.80 -14.67 -5.31
CA VAL A 257 -10.13 -14.98 -4.76
C VAL A 257 -10.26 -14.41 -3.35
N GLY A 258 -9.19 -14.46 -2.55
CA GLY A 258 -9.14 -13.83 -1.23
C GLY A 258 -9.26 -12.31 -1.28
N PHE A 259 -8.83 -11.67 -2.37
CA PHE A 259 -9.08 -10.25 -2.63
C PHE A 259 -10.45 -9.97 -3.24
N GLY A 260 -11.24 -11.00 -3.57
CA GLY A 260 -12.56 -10.86 -4.19
C GLY A 260 -12.53 -10.72 -5.72
N VAL A 261 -11.45 -11.15 -6.37
CA VAL A 261 -11.28 -11.03 -7.83
C VAL A 261 -10.81 -12.33 -8.49
N ASP A 262 -11.12 -12.46 -9.77
CA ASP A 262 -10.54 -13.44 -10.69
C ASP A 262 -10.16 -12.74 -12.01
N LEU A 263 -9.53 -13.48 -12.94
CA LEU A 263 -9.13 -12.92 -14.24
C LEU A 263 -10.32 -12.45 -15.11
N ALA A 264 -11.54 -12.95 -14.87
CA ALA A 264 -12.72 -12.54 -15.63
C ALA A 264 -13.22 -11.17 -15.17
N VAL A 265 -13.29 -10.93 -13.86
CA VAL A 265 -13.66 -9.63 -13.27
C VAL A 265 -12.65 -8.55 -13.68
N LEU A 266 -11.34 -8.86 -13.67
CA LEU A 266 -10.32 -7.92 -14.14
C LEU A 266 -10.50 -7.56 -15.62
N ARG A 267 -10.93 -8.51 -16.45
CA ARG A 267 -11.20 -8.31 -17.88
C ARG A 267 -12.42 -7.43 -18.10
N GLU A 268 -13.50 -7.70 -17.37
CA GLU A 268 -14.72 -6.89 -17.41
C GLU A 268 -14.39 -5.42 -17.10
N ALA A 269 -13.64 -5.17 -16.03
CA ALA A 269 -13.26 -3.82 -15.64
C ALA A 269 -12.34 -3.13 -16.66
N HIS A 270 -11.36 -3.87 -17.20
CA HIS A 270 -10.48 -3.38 -18.26
C HIS A 270 -11.27 -2.99 -19.51
N ASP A 271 -12.20 -3.84 -19.95
CA ASP A 271 -13.01 -3.58 -21.14
C ASP A 271 -13.97 -2.41 -20.88
N ALA A 272 -14.59 -2.32 -19.71
CA ALA A 272 -15.42 -1.20 -19.30
C ALA A 272 -14.65 0.13 -19.33
N ALA A 273 -13.45 0.18 -18.74
CA ALA A 273 -12.62 1.39 -18.74
C ALA A 273 -12.23 1.83 -20.16
N ARG A 274 -11.93 0.88 -21.04
CA ARG A 274 -11.63 1.16 -22.46
C ARG A 274 -12.82 1.75 -23.21
N THR A 275 -14.05 1.33 -22.88
CA THR A 275 -15.24 1.89 -23.53
C THR A 275 -15.51 3.35 -23.15
N LEU A 276 -14.98 3.83 -22.01
CA LEU A 276 -15.08 5.23 -21.63
C LEU A 276 -14.19 6.15 -22.51
N ASP A 277 -13.16 5.60 -23.14
CA ASP A 277 -12.24 6.30 -24.08
C ASP A 277 -11.74 7.66 -23.57
N ARG A 278 -11.32 7.69 -22.30
CA ARG A 278 -10.96 8.94 -21.59
C ARG A 278 -9.50 9.37 -21.78
N GLY A 279 -8.66 8.50 -22.31
CA GLY A 279 -7.24 8.76 -22.54
C GLY A 279 -7.03 9.80 -23.65
N THR A 280 -6.04 10.67 -23.49
CA THR A 280 -5.74 11.74 -24.48
C THR A 280 -4.44 11.53 -25.24
N VAL A 281 -3.57 10.64 -24.75
CA VAL A 281 -2.27 10.28 -25.33
C VAL A 281 -2.21 8.79 -25.65
N GLY A 282 -2.74 7.95 -24.76
CA GLY A 282 -2.85 6.51 -24.93
C GLY A 282 -4.08 5.95 -24.24
N GLN A 283 -4.16 4.63 -24.14
CA GLN A 283 -5.36 3.90 -23.67
C GLN A 283 -5.04 2.87 -22.59
N ASN A 284 -3.87 2.95 -21.96
CA ASN A 284 -3.55 2.09 -20.81
C ASN A 284 -4.35 2.60 -19.59
N ALA A 285 -5.34 1.85 -19.13
CA ALA A 285 -6.27 2.31 -18.09
C ALA A 285 -6.21 1.51 -16.78
N MET A 286 -5.44 0.40 -16.72
CA MET A 286 -5.33 -0.38 -15.49
C MET A 286 -4.22 0.13 -14.59
N TYR A 287 -4.47 0.04 -13.29
CA TYR A 287 -3.51 0.29 -12.23
C TYR A 287 -3.51 -0.91 -11.27
N PHE A 288 -2.42 -1.68 -11.24
CA PHE A 288 -2.27 -2.79 -10.31
C PHE A 288 -1.30 -2.50 -9.18
N GLU A 289 -1.61 -3.08 -8.03
CA GLU A 289 -0.71 -3.08 -6.87
C GLU A 289 -0.43 -4.51 -6.41
N THR A 290 0.83 -4.76 -6.09
CA THR A 290 1.35 -6.06 -5.64
C THR A 290 2.19 -5.86 -4.38
N GLY A 291 2.76 -6.92 -3.82
CA GLY A 291 3.61 -6.79 -2.65
C GLY A 291 3.97 -8.12 -2.03
N GLN A 292 5.27 -8.30 -1.78
CA GLN A 292 5.77 -9.47 -1.07
C GLN A 292 5.12 -9.62 0.30
N GLY A 293 4.70 -10.85 0.60
CA GLY A 293 4.01 -11.19 1.84
C GLY A 293 2.50 -11.35 1.69
N SER A 294 1.89 -10.80 0.63
CA SER A 294 0.43 -10.88 0.41
C SER A 294 -0.11 -12.31 0.44
N ALA A 295 0.43 -13.19 -0.42
CA ALA A 295 0.01 -14.59 -0.49
C ALA A 295 0.42 -15.41 0.74
N LEU A 296 1.47 -15.01 1.47
CA LEU A 296 1.87 -15.67 2.71
C LEU A 296 0.91 -15.30 3.85
N SER A 297 0.49 -14.04 3.91
CA SER A 297 -0.46 -13.54 4.91
C SER A 297 -1.81 -14.24 4.84
N SER A 298 -2.28 -14.54 3.65
CA SER A 298 -3.51 -15.32 3.43
C SER A 298 -3.29 -16.84 3.46
N GLY A 299 -2.06 -17.33 3.60
CA GLY A 299 -1.76 -18.78 3.54
C GLY A 299 -2.01 -19.41 2.16
N THR A 300 -2.03 -18.62 1.09
CA THR A 300 -2.38 -19.03 -0.28
C THR A 300 -1.18 -19.06 -1.22
N HIS A 301 0.02 -19.23 -0.66
CA HIS A 301 1.29 -19.24 -1.39
C HIS A 301 1.69 -20.64 -1.91
N HIS A 302 0.97 -21.71 -1.57
CA HIS A 302 1.22 -23.09 -2.05
C HIS A 302 2.66 -23.60 -1.83
N GLY A 303 3.33 -23.16 -0.75
CA GLY A 303 4.73 -23.51 -0.47
C GLY A 303 5.75 -22.84 -1.40
N VAL A 304 5.32 -21.83 -2.17
CA VAL A 304 6.18 -20.98 -3.01
C VAL A 304 6.69 -19.81 -2.16
N ASP A 305 7.96 -19.43 -2.36
CA ASP A 305 8.59 -18.30 -1.66
C ASP A 305 8.06 -16.93 -2.11
N GLN A 306 8.25 -15.91 -1.27
CA GLN A 306 7.76 -14.55 -1.48
C GLN A 306 8.16 -13.97 -2.82
N GLN A 307 9.42 -14.16 -3.25
CA GLN A 307 9.89 -13.57 -4.51
C GLN A 307 9.20 -14.23 -5.70
N THR A 308 9.12 -15.55 -5.71
CA THR A 308 8.55 -16.29 -6.85
C THR A 308 7.05 -16.03 -6.96
N VAL A 309 6.32 -16.02 -5.84
CA VAL A 309 4.87 -15.74 -5.86
C VAL A 309 4.57 -14.29 -6.21
N GLU A 310 5.41 -13.33 -5.79
CA GLU A 310 5.30 -11.94 -6.19
C GLU A 310 5.53 -11.78 -7.70
N THR A 311 6.57 -12.41 -8.25
CA THR A 311 6.84 -12.34 -9.69
C THR A 311 5.69 -12.91 -10.52
N ARG A 312 4.91 -13.87 -9.99
CA ARG A 312 3.70 -14.39 -10.66
C ARG A 312 2.56 -13.37 -10.71
N ALA A 313 2.44 -12.46 -9.74
CA ALA A 313 1.44 -11.38 -9.77
C ALA A 313 1.65 -10.47 -10.98
N TYR A 314 2.89 -10.31 -11.43
CA TYR A 314 3.22 -9.56 -12.64
C TYR A 314 2.66 -10.19 -13.92
N ALA A 315 2.48 -11.51 -13.98
CA ALA A 315 1.80 -12.15 -15.12
C ALA A 315 0.32 -11.76 -15.19
N VAL A 316 -0.35 -11.66 -14.03
CA VAL A 316 -1.72 -11.16 -13.93
C VAL A 316 -1.79 -9.73 -14.46
N ALA A 317 -0.93 -8.84 -13.95
CA ALA A 317 -0.90 -7.44 -14.39
C ALA A 317 -0.63 -7.31 -15.90
N ARG A 318 0.32 -8.09 -16.45
CA ARG A 318 0.70 -8.05 -17.87
C ARG A 318 -0.45 -8.36 -18.81
N ALA A 319 -1.42 -9.18 -18.39
CA ALA A 319 -2.55 -9.58 -19.22
C ALA A 319 -3.52 -8.43 -19.57
N PHE A 320 -3.44 -7.28 -18.87
CA PHE A 320 -4.39 -6.18 -19.00
C PHE A 320 -3.74 -4.84 -19.37
N ALA A 321 -2.55 -4.87 -19.98
CA ALA A 321 -1.83 -3.70 -20.52
C ALA A 321 -1.90 -2.43 -19.61
N PRO A 322 -1.46 -2.53 -18.34
CA PRO A 322 -1.65 -1.49 -17.35
C PRO A 322 -0.86 -0.23 -17.68
N LEU A 323 -1.34 0.91 -17.18
CA LEU A 323 -0.55 2.13 -17.14
C LEU A 323 0.49 2.05 -16.02
N LEU A 324 0.06 1.52 -14.87
CA LEU A 324 0.82 1.50 -13.62
C LEU A 324 0.79 0.09 -13.01
N VAL A 325 1.95 -0.37 -12.56
CA VAL A 325 2.08 -1.49 -11.63
C VAL A 325 3.08 -1.07 -10.57
N ASN A 326 2.73 -1.12 -9.28
CA ASN A 326 3.72 -0.99 -8.21
C ASN A 326 3.68 -2.17 -7.27
N THR A 327 4.86 -2.55 -6.79
CA THR A 327 4.98 -3.27 -5.52
C THR A 327 4.84 -2.26 -4.38
N VAL A 328 4.32 -2.70 -3.24
CA VAL A 328 4.36 -1.94 -1.98
C VAL A 328 5.29 -2.65 -1.01
N VAL A 329 6.51 -2.15 -0.92
CA VAL A 329 7.57 -2.86 -0.18
C VAL A 329 7.65 -2.29 1.22
N GLY A 330 7.54 -3.14 2.24
CA GLY A 330 7.63 -2.74 3.65
C GLY A 330 6.30 -2.31 4.30
N PHE A 331 5.18 -2.36 3.55
CA PHE A 331 3.87 -1.93 4.04
C PHE A 331 3.18 -2.89 5.00
N ILE A 332 3.42 -4.20 4.88
CA ILE A 332 2.70 -5.18 5.70
C ILE A 332 3.29 -5.23 7.11
N GLY A 333 4.60 -5.48 7.24
CA GLY A 333 5.26 -5.51 8.54
C GLY A 333 6.51 -6.41 8.60
N PRO A 334 7.19 -6.43 9.76
CA PRO A 334 8.42 -7.17 10.00
C PRO A 334 8.28 -8.69 9.87
N GLU A 335 7.07 -9.22 9.96
CA GLU A 335 6.78 -10.65 9.75
C GLU A 335 7.09 -11.11 8.31
N TYR A 336 7.09 -10.19 7.33
CA TYR A 336 7.38 -10.51 5.92
C TYR A 336 8.70 -9.92 5.42
N LEU A 337 9.00 -8.69 5.83
CA LEU A 337 10.28 -7.99 5.58
C LEU A 337 10.71 -7.27 6.87
N TYR A 338 11.68 -7.84 7.59
CA TYR A 338 12.01 -7.42 8.96
C TYR A 338 12.69 -6.04 9.05
N ASP A 339 13.66 -5.79 8.18
CA ASP A 339 14.57 -4.64 8.26
C ASP A 339 14.71 -3.92 6.91
N GLY A 340 15.31 -2.73 6.95
CA GLY A 340 15.62 -1.93 5.76
C GLY A 340 16.40 -2.71 4.69
N LYS A 341 17.31 -3.60 5.09
CA LYS A 341 18.06 -4.46 4.16
C LYS A 341 17.15 -5.41 3.36
N GLN A 342 16.18 -6.03 4.02
CA GLN A 342 15.20 -6.90 3.37
C GLN A 342 14.27 -6.10 2.47
N ILE A 343 13.82 -4.93 2.92
CA ILE A 343 12.98 -4.00 2.14
C ILE A 343 13.71 -3.56 0.88
N ILE A 344 14.95 -3.05 1.00
CA ILE A 344 15.77 -2.62 -0.14
C ILE A 344 15.96 -3.77 -1.13
N ARG A 345 16.27 -4.97 -0.64
CA ARG A 345 16.46 -6.14 -1.50
C ARG A 345 15.16 -6.50 -2.26
N ALA A 346 14.03 -6.54 -1.57
CA ALA A 346 12.74 -6.87 -2.15
C ALA A 346 12.34 -5.86 -3.23
N GLY A 347 12.44 -4.55 -2.96
CA GLY A 347 12.10 -3.52 -3.95
C GLY A 347 12.96 -3.57 -5.22
N LEU A 348 14.25 -3.89 -5.09
CA LEU A 348 15.11 -4.09 -6.25
C LEU A 348 14.77 -5.35 -7.05
N GLU A 349 14.44 -6.45 -6.37
CA GLU A 349 14.01 -7.69 -7.03
C GLU A 349 12.69 -7.50 -7.76
N ASP A 350 11.72 -6.84 -7.12
CA ASP A 350 10.40 -6.56 -7.67
C ASP A 350 10.46 -5.65 -8.89
N HIS A 351 11.19 -4.54 -8.79
CA HIS A 351 11.40 -3.63 -9.91
C HIS A 351 12.08 -4.34 -11.09
N PHE A 352 13.15 -5.10 -10.84
CA PHE A 352 13.82 -5.90 -11.87
C PHE A 352 12.86 -6.89 -12.54
N CYS A 353 12.13 -7.66 -11.75
CA CYS A 353 11.24 -8.70 -12.24
C CYS A 353 10.09 -8.11 -13.09
N GLY A 354 9.45 -7.04 -12.60
CA GLY A 354 8.37 -6.37 -13.32
C GLY A 354 8.87 -5.77 -14.65
N LYS A 355 10.01 -5.08 -14.65
CA LYS A 355 10.61 -4.51 -15.87
C LYS A 355 11.00 -5.58 -16.89
N LEU A 356 11.61 -6.69 -16.45
CA LEU A 356 12.02 -7.78 -17.34
C LEU A 356 10.81 -8.51 -17.96
N LEU A 357 9.68 -8.55 -17.25
CA LEU A 357 8.41 -9.06 -17.76
C LEU A 357 7.62 -8.04 -18.62
N GLY A 358 8.19 -6.85 -18.85
CA GLY A 358 7.60 -5.84 -19.74
C GLY A 358 6.53 -4.96 -19.10
N LEU A 359 6.57 -4.75 -17.78
CA LEU A 359 5.61 -3.90 -17.06
C LEU A 359 6.16 -2.48 -16.80
N PRO A 360 5.27 -1.45 -16.73
CA PRO A 360 5.61 -0.09 -16.30
C PRO A 360 5.81 -0.04 -14.77
N MET A 361 6.80 -0.79 -14.29
CA MET A 361 6.99 -1.08 -12.87
C MET A 361 7.44 0.16 -12.09
N GLY A 362 6.68 0.49 -11.04
CA GLY A 362 6.98 1.47 -10.01
C GLY A 362 7.13 0.81 -8.64
N CYS A 363 7.29 1.63 -7.60
CA CYS A 363 7.42 1.16 -6.23
C CYS A 363 6.84 2.19 -5.26
N ASP A 364 6.06 1.73 -4.29
CA ASP A 364 5.94 2.45 -3.02
C ASP A 364 7.16 2.11 -2.17
N VAL A 365 8.00 3.09 -1.90
CA VAL A 365 9.19 2.95 -1.05
C VAL A 365 8.76 3.32 0.35
N CYS A 366 8.51 2.30 1.17
CA CYS A 366 7.80 2.52 2.41
C CYS A 366 8.22 1.58 3.54
N TYR A 367 7.82 1.95 4.76
CA TYR A 367 7.98 1.10 5.92
C TYR A 367 6.89 1.39 6.95
N THR A 368 6.88 0.61 8.02
CA THR A 368 5.95 0.75 9.13
C THR A 368 6.72 0.85 10.43
N ASN A 369 6.17 1.58 11.40
CA ASN A 369 6.87 1.89 12.66
C ASN A 369 7.23 0.67 13.54
N HIS A 370 6.80 -0.54 13.18
CA HIS A 370 7.14 -1.78 13.88
C HIS A 370 8.16 -2.64 13.10
N ALA A 371 8.60 -2.19 11.93
CA ALA A 371 9.76 -2.75 11.23
C ALA A 371 11.07 -2.12 11.73
N GLU A 372 12.18 -2.83 11.57
CA GLU A 372 13.51 -2.28 11.84
C GLU A 372 14.04 -1.53 10.61
N ALA A 373 13.35 -0.43 10.30
CA ALA A 373 13.66 0.45 9.18
C ALA A 373 13.31 1.91 9.52
N ASP A 374 13.95 2.84 8.83
CA ASP A 374 13.67 4.27 8.93
C ASP A 374 13.83 4.99 7.59
N GLN A 375 13.88 6.34 7.62
CA GLN A 375 13.98 7.14 6.41
C GLN A 375 15.31 7.04 5.68
N ASP A 376 16.39 6.69 6.36
CA ASP A 376 17.68 6.52 5.69
C ASP A 376 17.63 5.27 4.79
N ASP A 377 16.93 4.22 5.20
CA ASP A 377 16.68 3.04 4.36
C ASP A 377 15.81 3.38 3.13
N MET A 378 14.83 4.29 3.29
CA MET A 378 13.98 4.75 2.19
C MET A 378 14.78 5.60 1.20
N ASP A 379 15.65 6.49 1.69
CA ASP A 379 16.57 7.31 0.89
C ASP A 379 17.47 6.44 0.00
N ASP A 380 18.01 5.36 0.57
CA ASP A 380 18.79 4.36 -0.17
C ASP A 380 17.94 3.71 -1.26
N LEU A 381 16.75 3.18 -0.93
CA LEU A 381 15.92 2.47 -1.88
C LEU A 381 15.44 3.36 -3.04
N MET A 382 14.92 4.56 -2.74
CA MET A 382 14.41 5.48 -3.77
C MET A 382 15.51 5.94 -4.74
N THR A 383 16.73 6.12 -4.25
CA THR A 383 17.90 6.49 -5.06
C THR A 383 18.30 5.35 -5.98
N LEU A 384 18.39 4.13 -5.43
CA LEU A 384 18.76 2.93 -6.20
C LEU A 384 17.71 2.61 -7.28
N LEU A 385 16.41 2.72 -6.96
CA LEU A 385 15.33 2.50 -7.92
C LEU A 385 15.32 3.55 -9.02
N THR A 386 15.54 4.82 -8.69
CA THR A 386 15.61 5.88 -9.71
C THR A 386 16.81 5.65 -10.64
N ALA A 387 17.97 5.27 -10.10
CA ALA A 387 19.13 4.87 -10.91
C ALA A 387 18.85 3.64 -11.79
N ALA A 388 18.00 2.72 -11.32
CA ALA A 388 17.54 1.55 -12.07
C ALA A 388 16.51 1.88 -13.17
N GLY A 389 16.05 3.13 -13.29
CA GLY A 389 15.05 3.51 -14.28
C GLY A 389 13.61 3.15 -13.88
N CYS A 390 13.30 3.23 -12.58
CA CYS A 390 11.94 3.09 -12.06
C CYS A 390 10.95 3.99 -12.80
N THR A 391 9.79 3.45 -13.14
CA THR A 391 8.79 4.17 -13.95
C THR A 391 8.17 5.30 -13.15
N PHE A 392 7.81 5.01 -11.90
CA PHE A 392 7.25 5.98 -10.98
C PHE A 392 7.48 5.59 -9.51
N LEU A 393 7.45 6.59 -8.63
CA LEU A 393 7.43 6.42 -7.18
C LEU A 393 6.17 7.06 -6.59
N ILE A 394 5.81 6.67 -5.38
CA ILE A 394 4.67 7.23 -4.64
C ILE A 394 5.18 8.27 -3.66
N ALA A 395 4.46 9.39 -3.50
CA ALA A 395 4.77 10.39 -2.49
C ALA A 395 3.52 10.91 -1.77
N VAL A 396 3.68 11.16 -0.49
CA VAL A 396 2.67 11.66 0.45
C VAL A 396 3.15 12.95 1.14
N PRO A 397 2.26 13.76 1.73
CA PRO A 397 2.66 14.96 2.46
C PRO A 397 3.59 14.65 3.65
N GLY A 398 4.83 15.14 3.59
CA GLY A 398 5.81 15.03 4.69
C GLY A 398 6.18 13.60 5.09
N SER A 399 6.10 12.64 4.15
CA SER A 399 6.42 11.22 4.36
C SER A 399 5.51 10.47 5.34
N ASP A 400 4.36 11.03 5.71
CA ASP A 400 3.44 10.43 6.68
C ASP A 400 2.06 10.24 6.03
N ASP A 401 1.68 8.99 5.76
CA ASP A 401 0.31 8.71 5.35
C ASP A 401 -0.60 8.64 6.58
N VAL A 402 -1.37 9.71 6.77
CA VAL A 402 -2.22 9.91 7.94
C VAL A 402 -3.44 8.99 8.01
N MET A 403 -3.75 8.24 6.95
CA MET A 403 -4.88 7.31 6.93
C MET A 403 -4.40 5.86 7.04
N LEU A 404 -3.40 5.48 6.26
CA LEU A 404 -2.85 4.12 6.22
C LEU A 404 -1.77 3.86 7.29
N ASN A 405 -1.35 4.89 8.01
CA ASN A 405 -0.43 4.84 9.16
C ASN A 405 0.91 4.17 8.83
N TYR A 406 1.50 4.55 7.70
CA TYR A 406 2.82 4.10 7.25
C TYR A 406 3.62 5.28 6.69
N GLN A 407 4.93 5.08 6.52
CA GLN A 407 5.83 6.11 6.01
C GLN A 407 6.18 5.77 4.56
N SER A 408 6.03 6.76 3.69
CA SER A 408 6.41 6.70 2.27
C SER A 408 7.29 7.92 1.95
N LEU A 409 7.58 8.17 0.67
CA LEU A 409 8.36 9.33 0.26
C LEU A 409 7.58 10.63 0.46
N SER A 410 8.30 11.71 0.77
CA SER A 410 7.78 13.07 0.74
C SER A 410 7.81 13.66 -0.66
N PHE A 411 7.10 14.77 -0.85
CA PHE A 411 7.23 15.59 -2.06
C PHE A 411 8.65 16.16 -2.24
N HIS A 412 9.40 16.34 -1.15
CA HIS A 412 10.79 16.85 -1.17
C HIS A 412 11.76 15.82 -1.72
N ASP A 413 11.54 14.54 -1.43
CA ASP A 413 12.37 13.44 -1.90
C ASP A 413 12.35 13.37 -3.44
N ILE A 414 11.20 13.66 -4.04
CA ILE A 414 11.08 13.80 -5.50
C ILE A 414 11.94 14.95 -6.04
N LEU A 415 11.99 16.10 -5.35
CA LEU A 415 12.87 17.21 -5.74
C LEU A 415 14.34 16.84 -5.58
N TYR A 416 14.69 16.09 -4.54
CA TYR A 416 16.04 15.55 -4.35
C TYR A 416 16.44 14.66 -5.54
N LEU A 417 15.62 13.67 -5.89
CA LEU A 417 15.89 12.74 -6.99
C LEU A 417 16.02 13.45 -8.34
N ARG A 418 15.09 14.37 -8.67
CA ARG A 418 15.14 15.16 -9.92
C ARG A 418 16.38 16.04 -10.01
N SER A 419 16.83 16.57 -8.88
CA SER A 419 18.03 17.42 -8.83
C SER A 419 19.32 16.60 -8.88
N LEU A 420 19.38 15.47 -8.18
CA LEU A 420 20.57 14.63 -8.09
C LEU A 420 20.81 13.85 -9.38
N LEU A 421 19.76 13.19 -9.90
CA LEU A 421 19.84 12.26 -11.01
C LEU A 421 19.40 12.89 -12.34
N GLY A 422 18.96 14.14 -12.33
CA GLY A 422 18.58 14.89 -13.54
C GLY A 422 17.30 14.40 -14.22
N VAL A 423 16.55 13.51 -13.57
CA VAL A 423 15.27 13.00 -14.08
C VAL A 423 14.20 14.09 -14.09
N ARG A 424 13.22 13.95 -15.00
CA ARG A 424 12.11 14.89 -15.19
C ARG A 424 10.75 14.22 -15.05
N PRO A 425 9.66 14.96 -14.76
CA PRO A 425 8.29 14.41 -14.84
C PRO A 425 7.94 13.98 -16.27
N ALA A 426 6.76 13.41 -16.49
CA ALA A 426 6.23 13.13 -17.82
C ALA A 426 6.23 14.39 -18.72
N PRO A 427 6.46 14.27 -20.05
CA PRO A 427 6.61 15.43 -20.94
C PRO A 427 5.43 16.41 -20.89
N GLU A 428 4.20 15.88 -20.85
CA GLU A 428 2.98 16.67 -20.85
C GLU A 428 2.86 17.46 -19.54
N PHE A 429 3.20 16.83 -18.42
CA PHE A 429 3.20 17.46 -17.10
C PHE A 429 4.34 18.45 -16.90
N GLU A 430 5.54 18.16 -17.42
CA GLU A 430 6.66 19.12 -17.50
C GLU A 430 6.24 20.42 -18.21
N ALA A 431 5.54 20.30 -19.34
CA ALA A 431 5.05 21.45 -20.09
C ALA A 431 4.02 22.26 -19.27
N TRP A 432 3.08 21.58 -18.62
CA TRP A 432 2.10 22.24 -17.75
C TRP A 432 2.74 22.95 -16.54
N LEU A 433 3.75 22.32 -15.90
CA LEU A 433 4.51 22.96 -14.82
C LEU A 433 5.22 24.24 -15.27
N ALA A 434 5.77 24.25 -16.50
CA ALA A 434 6.39 25.44 -17.06
C ALA A 434 5.37 26.55 -17.35
N GLU A 435 4.17 26.20 -17.85
CA GLU A 435 3.09 27.16 -18.14
C GLU A 435 2.50 27.79 -16.88
N THR A 436 2.42 27.03 -15.79
CA THR A 436 1.89 27.45 -14.49
C THR A 436 2.91 28.20 -13.61
N GLY A 437 4.11 28.42 -14.14
CA GLY A 437 5.13 29.28 -13.55
C GLY A 437 6.24 28.55 -12.78
N GLY A 438 6.23 27.22 -12.73
CA GLY A 438 7.34 26.42 -12.19
C GLY A 438 8.54 26.33 -13.13
N ASP A 439 9.64 25.73 -12.68
CA ASP A 439 10.86 25.53 -13.48
C ASP A 439 10.78 24.32 -14.45
N GLY A 440 9.59 23.74 -14.62
CA GLY A 440 9.35 22.50 -15.38
C GLY A 440 9.82 21.21 -14.66
N ARG A 441 10.57 21.31 -13.56
CA ARG A 441 11.09 20.18 -12.77
C ARG A 441 10.39 20.01 -11.42
N GLY A 442 9.37 20.83 -11.16
CA GLY A 442 8.59 20.82 -9.93
C GLY A 442 9.08 21.80 -8.87
N ARG A 443 10.11 22.63 -9.13
CA ARG A 443 10.39 23.74 -8.21
C ARG A 443 9.45 24.90 -8.52
N PRO A 444 8.69 25.39 -7.54
CA PRO A 444 7.89 26.59 -7.72
C PRO A 444 8.83 27.81 -7.86
N PRO A 445 8.42 28.89 -8.56
CA PRO A 445 9.30 30.02 -8.87
C PRO A 445 9.82 30.68 -7.59
N ALA A 446 11.01 31.29 -7.65
CA ALA A 446 11.58 32.01 -6.53
C ALA A 446 10.61 33.12 -6.06
N GLY A 447 10.04 32.96 -4.86
CA GLY A 447 9.02 33.87 -4.30
C GLY A 447 7.59 33.29 -4.20
N ALA A 448 7.32 32.09 -4.72
CA ALA A 448 6.00 31.44 -4.68
C ALA A 448 5.59 30.89 -3.30
N ALA A 449 6.46 30.96 -2.29
CA ALA A 449 6.06 30.76 -0.89
C ALA A 449 5.09 31.85 -0.37
N ARG A 450 4.46 32.64 -1.26
CA ARG A 450 3.65 33.83 -0.96
C ARG A 450 2.27 33.88 -1.65
N GLY A 451 1.73 32.81 -2.22
CA GLY A 451 0.31 32.79 -2.62
C GLY A 451 -0.11 31.65 -3.56
N PRO A 452 -1.43 31.42 -3.72
CA PRO A 452 -1.97 30.33 -4.54
C PRO A 452 -1.71 30.53 -6.04
N LEU A 453 -1.69 29.41 -6.78
CA LEU A 453 -1.49 29.30 -8.23
C LEU A 453 -2.34 30.34 -8.99
N ARG A 454 -1.68 31.19 -9.80
CA ARG A 454 -2.39 32.15 -10.65
C ARG A 454 -2.84 31.46 -11.94
N ALA A 455 -4.10 31.60 -12.29
CA ALA A 455 -4.62 31.24 -13.62
C ALA A 455 -3.88 32.04 -14.72
N PRO A 456 -3.71 31.49 -15.94
CA PRO A 456 -2.98 32.14 -17.01
C PRO A 456 -3.74 33.37 -17.54
N ASP A 457 -3.22 34.57 -17.23
CA ASP A 457 -3.84 35.84 -17.63
C ASP A 457 -3.41 36.26 -19.06
N ARG A 458 -4.43 36.54 -19.89
CA ARG A 458 -4.29 37.03 -21.27
C ARG A 458 -4.23 38.55 -21.26
N ARG A 459 -3.04 39.15 -21.13
CA ARG A 459 -2.69 40.48 -21.70
C ARG A 459 -1.25 40.87 -21.37
N ARG A 460 -0.41 40.98 -22.40
CA ARG A 460 0.80 41.83 -22.39
C ARG A 460 0.54 43.08 -23.22
N ALA A 461 0.83 44.26 -22.67
CA ALA A 461 1.32 45.41 -23.44
C ALA A 461 1.78 46.60 -22.56
N ARG A 462 3.05 47.00 -22.78
CA ARG A 462 3.66 48.36 -22.66
C ARG A 462 3.84 48.93 -21.24
N GLY A 463 4.92 49.65 -20.89
CA GLY A 463 6.08 50.17 -21.59
C GLY A 463 7.13 50.73 -20.61
N MET A 464 8.31 51.07 -21.13
CA MET A 464 9.51 51.56 -20.42
C MET A 464 9.38 53.00 -19.89
N SER A 465 10.04 53.34 -18.76
CA SER A 465 11.12 54.36 -18.72
C SER A 465 11.85 54.46 -17.37
N ARG A 466 13.11 54.92 -17.45
CA ARG A 466 14.23 55.03 -16.49
C ARG A 466 14.04 56.03 -15.33
N ARG A 467 14.75 55.83 -14.20
CA ARG A 467 15.98 56.55 -13.78
C ARG A 467 16.37 56.24 -12.32
N ASP A 468 17.68 56.26 -12.09
CA ASP A 468 18.40 56.08 -10.83
C ASP A 468 18.17 57.22 -9.83
N ASP A 469 18.17 56.90 -8.53
CA ASP A 469 18.74 57.77 -7.50
C ASP A 469 19.09 56.95 -6.24
N GLU A 470 20.36 57.05 -5.83
CA GLU A 470 20.93 56.46 -4.64
C GLU A 470 20.45 57.19 -3.37
N ARG A 471 19.88 56.46 -2.41
CA ARG A 471 19.75 56.90 -1.01
C ARG A 471 20.12 55.77 -0.05
N ALA A 472 20.89 56.15 0.97
CA ALA A 472 21.41 55.36 2.08
C ALA A 472 20.38 54.45 2.76
N PRO A 473 20.80 53.32 3.40
CA PRO A 473 19.88 52.32 3.92
C PRO A 473 19.14 52.87 5.14
N ALA A 474 17.88 53.24 4.96
CA ALA A 474 16.93 53.37 6.05
C ALA A 474 16.66 51.95 6.60
N GLU A 475 16.86 51.77 7.90
CA GLU A 475 16.40 50.58 8.62
C GLU A 475 14.94 50.34 8.29
N ARG A 476 14.66 49.22 7.61
CA ARG A 476 13.29 48.83 7.30
C ARG A 476 12.58 48.54 8.63
N PRO A 477 11.41 49.12 8.90
CA PRO A 477 10.59 48.68 10.03
C PRO A 477 10.40 47.17 9.87
N GLY A 478 10.70 46.41 10.93
CA GLY A 478 10.56 44.96 10.93
C GLY A 478 9.22 44.59 10.32
N THR A 479 9.24 44.02 9.12
CA THR A 479 8.03 43.50 8.48
C THR A 479 7.47 42.47 9.45
N ALA A 480 6.26 42.71 9.96
CA ALA A 480 5.51 41.68 10.67
C ALA A 480 5.63 40.37 9.87
N PRO A 481 5.90 39.22 10.51
CA PRO A 481 6.01 37.96 9.79
C PRO A 481 4.77 37.81 8.91
N ALA A 482 4.99 37.64 7.61
CA ALA A 482 3.90 37.48 6.66
C ALA A 482 2.99 36.35 7.17
N ALA A 483 1.67 36.58 7.15
CA ALA A 483 0.71 35.57 7.56
C ALA A 483 0.99 34.27 6.81
N ASP A 484 1.09 33.18 7.55
CA ASP A 484 1.34 31.84 7.02
C ASP A 484 0.18 31.44 6.08
N PRO A 485 0.42 31.36 4.75
CA PRO A 485 -0.66 31.13 3.78
C PRO A 485 -1.26 29.72 3.87
N TRP A 486 -0.59 28.81 4.58
CA TRP A 486 -1.05 27.42 4.75
C TRP A 486 -1.83 27.20 6.04
N ALA A 487 -1.91 28.18 6.95
CA ALA A 487 -2.53 28.03 8.25
C ALA A 487 -3.96 27.50 8.17
N LEU A 488 -4.79 28.07 7.27
CA LEU A 488 -6.17 27.62 7.05
C LEU A 488 -6.24 26.24 6.41
N LEU A 489 -5.33 25.93 5.48
CA LEU A 489 -5.34 24.63 4.79
C LEU A 489 -4.97 23.49 5.75
N ARG A 490 -4.04 23.74 6.68
CA ARG A 490 -3.66 22.79 7.72
C ARG A 490 -4.77 22.48 8.71
N THR A 491 -5.82 23.30 8.83
CA THR A 491 -6.98 22.93 9.66
C THR A 491 -7.93 21.95 8.97
N LEU A 492 -7.73 21.68 7.67
CA LEU A 492 -8.60 20.82 6.87
C LEU A 492 -8.08 19.38 6.77
N THR A 493 -6.83 19.12 7.19
CA THR A 493 -6.23 17.80 7.12
C THR A 493 -5.17 17.63 8.21
N PRO A 494 -5.04 16.46 8.84
CA PRO A 494 -3.91 16.16 9.72
C PRO A 494 -2.60 15.95 8.94
N ALA A 495 -2.65 15.82 7.61
CA ALA A 495 -1.46 15.62 6.79
C ALA A 495 -0.47 16.79 6.93
N ARG A 496 0.83 16.47 6.85
CA ARG A 496 1.95 17.40 7.01
C ARG A 496 2.15 18.29 5.77
N ILE A 497 1.15 19.11 5.44
CA ILE A 497 1.15 19.96 4.25
C ILE A 497 1.83 21.31 4.49
N GLY A 498 2.39 21.89 3.43
CA GLY A 498 2.89 23.26 3.43
C GLY A 498 4.11 23.45 4.33
N LEU A 499 4.99 22.44 4.42
CA LEU A 499 6.21 22.46 5.25
C LEU A 499 7.26 23.48 4.78
N GLY A 500 7.12 24.00 3.55
CA GLY A 500 8.17 24.78 2.89
C GLY A 500 9.39 23.91 2.57
N ARG A 501 10.50 24.52 2.13
CA ARG A 501 11.71 23.78 1.72
C ARG A 501 13.00 24.57 1.97
N THR A 502 14.10 23.87 2.16
CA THR A 502 15.46 24.42 2.14
C THR A 502 16.22 23.79 0.98
N GLY A 503 16.39 24.54 -0.11
CA GLY A 503 16.84 23.93 -1.38
C GLY A 503 15.80 22.93 -1.88
N ASN A 504 16.16 21.65 -1.94
CA ASN A 504 15.24 20.54 -2.26
C ASN A 504 14.79 19.75 -1.02
N ALA A 505 15.33 20.04 0.16
CA ALA A 505 15.11 19.23 1.35
C ALA A 505 13.99 19.80 2.24
N ILE A 506 13.47 18.95 3.11
CA ILE A 506 12.57 19.33 4.20
C ILE A 506 13.33 20.26 5.17
N PRO A 507 12.73 21.37 5.66
CA PRO A 507 13.37 22.24 6.63
C PRO A 507 13.67 21.52 7.96
N MET A 508 14.78 21.86 8.60
CA MET A 508 15.28 21.16 9.80
C MET A 508 14.25 21.01 10.93
N ARG A 509 13.41 22.03 11.18
CA ARG A 509 12.36 21.92 12.20
C ARG A 509 11.38 20.80 11.90
N ALA A 510 10.91 20.71 10.66
CA ALA A 510 9.98 19.66 10.25
C ALA A 510 10.63 18.26 10.27
N VAL A 511 11.94 18.17 9.98
CA VAL A 511 12.70 16.92 10.15
C VAL A 511 12.75 16.49 11.62
N LEU A 512 13.04 17.40 12.56
CA LEU A 512 13.06 17.07 13.99
C LEU A 512 11.67 16.70 14.52
N GLU A 513 10.62 17.40 14.07
CA GLU A 513 9.23 17.08 14.41
C GLU A 513 8.80 15.70 13.87
N PHE A 514 9.27 15.34 12.68
CA PHE A 514 9.09 14.00 12.12
C PHE A 514 9.81 12.94 12.96
N GLN A 515 11.11 13.13 13.24
CA GLN A 515 11.91 12.17 14.01
C GLN A 515 11.38 11.96 15.44
N TYR A 516 10.92 13.04 16.08
CA TYR A 516 10.30 12.94 17.39
C TYR A 516 8.98 12.15 17.34
N ALA A 517 8.12 12.44 16.36
CA ALA A 517 6.88 11.68 16.16
C ALA A 517 7.14 10.20 15.82
N HIS A 518 8.21 9.92 15.06
CA HIS A 518 8.64 8.56 14.76
C HIS A 518 9.09 7.81 16.02
N ALA A 519 9.86 8.46 16.89
CA ALA A 519 10.25 7.88 18.18
C ALA A 519 9.01 7.54 19.04
N LEU A 520 8.05 8.47 19.15
CA LEU A 520 6.81 8.23 19.90
C LEU A 520 5.97 7.09 19.30
N ALA A 521 5.88 7.00 17.98
CA ALA A 521 5.16 5.91 17.32
C ALA A 521 5.82 4.55 17.59
N ARG A 522 7.16 4.48 17.57
CA ARG A 522 7.91 3.26 17.94
C ARG A 522 7.72 2.89 19.41
N ASP A 523 7.74 3.85 20.32
CA ASP A 523 7.45 3.59 21.74
C ASP A 523 6.03 3.03 21.93
N ALA A 524 5.02 3.61 21.27
CA ALA A 524 3.63 3.14 21.31
C ALA A 524 3.45 1.71 20.76
N VAL A 525 4.29 1.29 19.80
CA VAL A 525 4.32 -0.12 19.34
C VAL A 525 4.71 -1.06 20.47
N HIS A 526 5.53 -0.64 21.43
CA HIS A 526 6.07 -1.50 22.49
C HIS A 526 5.33 -1.37 23.83
N ASP A 527 4.44 -0.40 23.98
CA ASP A 527 3.61 -0.23 25.18
C ASP A 527 2.72 -1.45 25.47
N ALA A 528 2.48 -1.70 26.76
CA ALA A 528 1.62 -2.76 27.24
C ALA A 528 0.24 -2.23 27.66
N LEU A 529 -0.81 -3.02 27.42
CA LEU A 529 -2.18 -2.67 27.80
C LEU A 529 -2.43 -2.96 29.29
N ASP A 530 -2.89 -1.96 30.05
CA ASP A 530 -3.40 -2.15 31.41
C ASP A 530 -4.83 -2.70 31.37
N THR A 531 -4.92 -4.03 31.25
CA THR A 531 -6.21 -4.73 31.19
C THR A 531 -7.09 -4.50 32.42
N GLU A 532 -6.51 -4.23 33.59
CA GLU A 532 -7.27 -4.03 34.82
C GLU A 532 -7.93 -2.65 34.83
N ALA A 533 -7.17 -1.61 34.46
CA ALA A 533 -7.70 -0.27 34.29
C ALA A 533 -8.77 -0.20 33.19
N LEU A 534 -8.55 -0.89 32.06
CA LEU A 534 -9.55 -0.95 31.00
C LEU A 534 -10.83 -1.66 31.46
N CYS A 535 -10.73 -2.78 32.17
CA CYS A 535 -11.92 -3.48 32.70
C CYS A 535 -12.73 -2.60 33.65
N ARG A 536 -12.07 -1.81 34.51
CA ARG A 536 -12.77 -0.82 35.36
C ARG A 536 -13.47 0.27 34.55
N ALA A 537 -12.83 0.78 33.49
CA ALA A 537 -13.41 1.80 32.63
C ALA A 537 -14.62 1.29 31.81
N LEU A 538 -14.74 -0.02 31.63
CA LEU A 538 -15.86 -0.67 30.94
C LEU A 538 -17.08 -0.92 31.83
N GLU A 539 -17.01 -0.70 33.14
CA GLU A 539 -18.18 -0.79 34.02
C GLU A 539 -19.33 0.11 33.52
N PRO A 540 -20.60 -0.34 33.58
CA PRO A 540 -21.09 -1.56 34.24
C PRO A 540 -21.10 -2.82 33.34
N LEU A 541 -20.46 -2.81 32.16
CA LEU A 541 -20.43 -3.98 31.28
C LEU A 541 -19.56 -5.09 31.93
N PRO A 542 -20.03 -6.36 31.96
CA PRO A 542 -19.21 -7.46 32.44
C PRO A 542 -18.05 -7.71 31.48
N THR A 543 -16.87 -8.06 32.03
CA THR A 543 -15.64 -8.27 31.25
C THR A 543 -15.03 -9.64 31.48
N LEU A 544 -14.32 -10.15 30.47
CA LEU A 544 -13.45 -11.33 30.54
C LEU A 544 -12.05 -10.92 30.11
N ARG A 545 -11.02 -11.46 30.77
CA ARG A 545 -9.62 -11.20 30.42
C ARG A 545 -8.99 -12.45 29.83
N VAL A 546 -8.37 -12.32 28.68
CA VAL A 546 -7.71 -13.41 27.95
C VAL A 546 -6.39 -12.93 27.34
N ALA A 547 -5.57 -13.87 26.90
CA ALA A 547 -4.35 -13.63 26.14
C ALA A 547 -4.36 -14.46 24.85
N SER A 548 -3.72 -13.95 23.81
CA SER A 548 -3.38 -14.77 22.65
C SER A 548 -2.21 -15.71 22.97
N ASN A 549 -1.92 -16.64 22.06
CA ASN A 549 -0.80 -17.57 22.19
C ASN A 549 0.59 -16.91 21.95
N ALA A 550 0.65 -15.59 21.77
CA ALA A 550 1.92 -14.87 21.68
C ALA A 550 2.41 -14.48 23.09
N PRO A 551 3.52 -15.07 23.58
CA PRO A 551 3.94 -14.93 24.98
C PRO A 551 4.53 -13.56 25.33
N ASP A 552 4.99 -12.80 24.33
CA ASP A 552 5.65 -11.52 24.50
C ASP A 552 5.49 -10.63 23.25
N ARG A 553 5.85 -9.34 23.38
CA ARG A 553 5.71 -8.33 22.32
C ARG A 553 6.58 -8.61 21.10
N ALA A 554 7.82 -9.01 21.29
CA ALA A 554 8.75 -9.28 20.19
C ALA A 554 8.31 -10.52 19.37
N THR A 555 7.71 -11.51 20.03
CA THR A 555 7.10 -12.67 19.38
C THR A 555 5.84 -12.24 18.63
N TYR A 556 4.93 -11.49 19.25
CA TYR A 556 3.70 -11.00 18.61
C TYR A 556 3.93 -10.20 17.33
N LEU A 557 4.96 -9.33 17.31
CA LEU A 557 5.29 -8.54 16.12
C LEU A 557 5.82 -9.38 14.95
N ARG A 558 6.42 -10.56 15.23
CA ARG A 558 7.03 -11.43 14.20
C ARG A 558 6.25 -12.71 13.90
N ARG A 559 5.29 -13.06 14.75
CA ARG A 559 4.47 -14.29 14.70
C ARG A 559 2.99 -13.93 14.75
N PRO A 560 2.45 -13.33 13.66
CA PRO A 560 1.04 -12.97 13.61
C PRO A 560 0.13 -14.18 13.80
N ASP A 561 0.57 -15.38 13.39
CA ASP A 561 -0.12 -16.64 13.59
C ASP A 561 -0.43 -16.94 15.06
N LEU A 562 0.49 -16.63 15.98
CA LEU A 562 0.28 -16.82 17.43
C LEU A 562 -0.69 -15.79 18.02
N GLY A 563 -0.72 -14.57 17.48
CA GLY A 563 -1.64 -13.53 17.90
C GLY A 563 -3.10 -13.73 17.41
N ARG A 564 -3.33 -14.67 16.49
CA ARG A 564 -4.66 -14.99 15.92
C ARG A 564 -5.40 -16.10 16.68
N VAL A 565 -4.77 -16.72 17.69
CA VAL A 565 -5.33 -17.85 18.46
C VAL A 565 -5.19 -17.60 19.96
N LEU A 566 -6.14 -18.07 20.75
CA LEU A 566 -6.13 -17.93 22.20
C LEU A 566 -5.02 -18.78 22.84
N ALA A 567 -4.45 -18.28 23.94
CA ALA A 567 -3.59 -19.09 24.79
C ALA A 567 -4.42 -20.21 25.46
N PRO A 568 -3.89 -21.44 25.61
CA PRO A 568 -4.62 -22.55 26.24
C PRO A 568 -5.19 -22.23 27.63
N GLU A 569 -4.47 -21.44 28.44
CA GLU A 569 -4.88 -20.99 29.76
C GLU A 569 -6.10 -20.06 29.74
N SER A 570 -6.33 -19.34 28.63
CA SER A 570 -7.47 -18.42 28.49
C SER A 570 -8.79 -19.14 28.23
N HIS A 571 -8.75 -20.42 27.86
CA HIS A 571 -9.96 -21.19 27.54
C HIS A 571 -10.93 -21.32 28.72
N ALA A 572 -10.41 -21.36 29.95
CA ALA A 572 -11.24 -21.48 31.14
C ALA A 572 -12.13 -20.25 31.40
N ALA A 573 -11.78 -19.08 30.84
CA ALA A 573 -12.53 -17.83 31.03
C ALA A 573 -13.95 -17.86 30.42
N PHE A 574 -14.20 -18.78 29.48
CA PHE A 574 -15.48 -18.88 28.76
C PHE A 574 -16.48 -19.84 29.43
N ALA A 575 -16.11 -20.48 30.54
CA ALA A 575 -16.99 -21.42 31.23
C ALA A 575 -18.18 -20.71 31.90
N GLY A 576 -19.40 -21.19 31.65
CA GLY A 576 -20.62 -20.71 32.32
C GLY A 576 -21.17 -19.38 31.79
N ILE A 577 -20.69 -18.89 30.64
CA ILE A 577 -21.24 -17.69 29.99
C ILE A 577 -22.62 -17.99 29.41
N ALA A 578 -23.58 -17.08 29.64
CA ALA A 578 -24.94 -17.21 29.13
C ALA A 578 -24.97 -17.07 27.59
N PRO A 579 -25.95 -17.68 26.90
CA PRO A 579 -26.09 -17.57 25.46
C PRO A 579 -26.22 -16.11 24.98
N ALA A 580 -25.39 -15.73 24.02
CA ALA A 580 -25.35 -14.40 23.41
C ALA A 580 -25.47 -14.48 21.88
N GLU A 581 -25.74 -13.36 21.24
CA GLU A 581 -25.83 -13.23 19.78
C GLU A 581 -24.60 -12.54 19.18
N ILE A 582 -23.96 -11.68 19.96
CA ILE A 582 -22.82 -10.88 19.54
C ILE A 582 -21.76 -10.79 20.64
N ALA A 583 -20.49 -10.87 20.25
CA ALA A 583 -19.34 -10.61 21.13
C ALA A 583 -18.64 -9.31 20.74
N ILE A 584 -18.21 -8.54 21.74
CA ILE A 584 -17.25 -7.45 21.58
C ILE A 584 -15.93 -7.91 22.18
N VAL A 585 -14.89 -7.94 21.35
CA VAL A 585 -13.51 -8.24 21.73
C VAL A 585 -12.71 -6.96 21.60
N VAL A 586 -11.94 -6.62 22.62
CA VAL A 586 -11.02 -5.48 22.63
C VAL A 586 -9.60 -6.02 22.77
N ALA A 587 -8.71 -5.72 21.82
CA ALA A 587 -7.31 -6.09 21.93
C ALA A 587 -6.38 -4.91 21.72
N ASP A 588 -5.23 -4.96 22.40
CA ASP A 588 -4.11 -4.03 22.27
C ASP A 588 -3.65 -3.82 20.83
N GLY A 589 -3.60 -4.87 20.01
CA GLY A 589 -3.20 -4.74 18.61
C GLY A 589 -1.78 -4.22 18.46
N LEU A 590 -1.57 -3.24 17.58
CA LEU A 590 -0.27 -2.57 17.40
C LEU A 590 -0.13 -1.29 18.23
N SER A 591 -1.20 -0.80 18.87
CA SER A 591 -1.19 0.39 19.72
C SER A 591 -1.99 0.17 21.00
N ALA A 592 -1.31 -0.28 22.06
CA ALA A 592 -1.91 -0.41 23.38
C ALA A 592 -2.34 0.96 23.94
N THR A 593 -1.58 2.02 23.63
CA THR A 593 -1.86 3.40 24.01
C THR A 593 -3.21 3.88 23.47
N GLY A 594 -3.51 3.59 22.19
CA GLY A 594 -4.81 3.93 21.60
C GLY A 594 -5.98 3.21 22.27
N VAL A 595 -5.80 1.93 22.59
CA VAL A 595 -6.81 1.13 23.30
C VAL A 595 -7.04 1.68 24.71
N GLN A 596 -5.98 2.00 25.43
CA GLN A 596 -6.07 2.55 26.78
C GLN A 596 -6.80 3.89 26.81
N ALA A 597 -6.59 4.73 25.79
CA ALA A 597 -7.19 6.05 25.69
C ALA A 597 -8.66 6.03 25.26
N HIS A 598 -9.02 5.19 24.27
CA HIS A 598 -10.28 5.36 23.53
C HIS A 598 -11.21 4.14 23.54
N ALA A 599 -10.74 2.94 23.92
CA ALA A 599 -11.55 1.74 23.75
C ALA A 599 -12.80 1.74 24.66
N ALA A 600 -12.71 2.26 25.88
CA ALA A 600 -13.86 2.27 26.79
C ALA A 600 -15.04 3.11 26.26
N SER A 601 -14.76 4.34 25.80
CA SER A 601 -15.80 5.20 25.22
C SER A 601 -16.40 4.59 23.94
N LEU A 602 -15.54 4.00 23.09
CA LEU A 602 -15.98 3.32 21.88
C LEU A 602 -16.86 2.09 22.18
N VAL A 603 -16.47 1.25 23.14
CA VAL A 603 -17.24 0.06 23.54
C VAL A 603 -18.61 0.47 24.07
N HIS A 604 -18.70 1.50 24.91
CA HIS A 604 -20.00 1.99 25.41
C HIS A 604 -20.89 2.51 24.28
N ALA A 605 -20.33 3.27 23.34
CA ALA A 605 -21.06 3.72 22.16
C ALA A 605 -21.53 2.54 21.28
N CYS A 606 -20.67 1.55 21.06
CA CYS A 606 -20.99 0.33 20.31
C CYS A 606 -22.07 -0.50 20.99
N ALA A 607 -21.99 -0.70 22.31
CA ALA A 607 -22.99 -1.42 23.08
C ALA A 607 -24.37 -0.76 22.96
N ALA A 608 -24.43 0.57 23.01
CA ALA A 608 -25.68 1.32 22.78
C ALA A 608 -26.22 1.13 21.35
N ALA A 609 -25.36 1.18 20.32
CA ALA A 609 -25.76 0.97 18.94
C ALA A 609 -26.20 -0.48 18.63
N LEU A 610 -25.80 -1.43 19.48
CA LEU A 610 -26.11 -2.86 19.39
C LEU A 610 -27.23 -3.32 20.35
N ALA A 611 -27.98 -2.41 20.96
CA ALA A 611 -29.01 -2.72 21.97
C ALA A 611 -30.11 -3.72 21.54
N GLY A 612 -30.23 -4.01 20.24
CA GLY A 612 -31.12 -5.05 19.70
C GLY A 612 -30.59 -6.48 19.76
N PHE A 613 -29.32 -6.68 20.16
CA PHE A 613 -28.69 -7.99 20.27
C PHE A 613 -28.43 -8.33 21.75
N ARG A 614 -28.41 -9.63 22.10
CA ARG A 614 -27.86 -10.08 23.39
C ARG A 614 -26.34 -10.08 23.33
N LEU A 615 -25.69 -9.16 24.06
CA LEU A 615 -24.24 -9.07 24.15
C LEU A 615 -23.67 -10.10 25.13
N ALA A 616 -22.58 -10.76 24.74
CA ALA A 616 -21.70 -11.46 25.67
C ALA A 616 -20.91 -10.47 26.55
N PRO A 617 -20.29 -10.90 27.66
CA PRO A 617 -19.29 -10.09 28.35
C PRO A 617 -18.19 -9.61 27.38
N VAL A 618 -17.73 -8.37 27.56
CA VAL A 618 -16.68 -7.78 26.74
C VAL A 618 -15.37 -8.51 27.00
N VAL A 619 -14.75 -9.06 25.95
CA VAL A 619 -13.50 -9.80 26.08
C VAL A 619 -12.34 -8.84 25.87
N VAL A 620 -11.52 -8.63 26.90
CA VAL A 620 -10.28 -7.86 26.85
C VAL A 620 -9.12 -8.82 26.65
N ALA A 621 -8.48 -8.75 25.47
CA ALA A 621 -7.40 -9.62 25.05
C ALA A 621 -6.05 -8.87 25.00
N THR A 622 -4.99 -9.54 25.45
CA THR A 622 -3.61 -9.08 25.20
C THR A 622 -3.00 -9.79 24.00
N GLN A 623 -2.12 -9.09 23.29
CA GLN A 623 -1.37 -9.57 22.15
C GLN A 623 -2.27 -10.10 21.03
N GLY A 624 -3.43 -9.47 20.82
CA GLY A 624 -4.48 -9.96 19.92
C GLY A 624 -4.42 -9.37 18.51
N ARG A 625 -4.41 -10.24 17.50
CA ARG A 625 -4.67 -9.87 16.09
C ARG A 625 -6.16 -9.94 15.80
N VAL A 626 -6.60 -9.34 14.70
CA VAL A 626 -8.02 -9.29 14.28
C VAL A 626 -8.71 -10.65 14.37
N ALA A 627 -8.09 -11.70 13.84
CA ALA A 627 -8.68 -13.05 13.79
C ALA A 627 -8.73 -13.76 15.15
N LEU A 628 -8.13 -13.22 16.22
CA LEU A 628 -8.36 -13.73 17.58
C LEU A 628 -9.86 -13.68 17.93
N GLY A 629 -10.58 -12.70 17.39
CA GLY A 629 -12.03 -12.58 17.55
C GLY A 629 -12.79 -13.83 17.08
N ASP A 630 -12.26 -14.56 16.10
CA ASP A 630 -12.91 -15.78 15.60
C ASP A 630 -12.86 -16.93 16.61
N ASP A 631 -11.70 -17.17 17.22
CA ASP A 631 -11.51 -18.20 18.27
C ASP A 631 -12.35 -17.84 19.52
N VAL A 632 -12.36 -16.56 19.90
CA VAL A 632 -13.22 -16.06 20.99
C VAL A 632 -14.70 -16.29 20.68
N ALA A 633 -15.15 -15.96 19.47
CA ALA A 633 -16.55 -16.05 19.10
C ALA A 633 -17.04 -17.50 18.95
N GLU A 634 -16.19 -18.41 18.44
CA GLU A 634 -16.47 -19.84 18.40
C GLU A 634 -16.72 -20.40 19.81
N ARG A 635 -15.92 -19.96 20.80
CA ARG A 635 -16.07 -20.38 22.20
C ARG A 635 -17.33 -19.83 22.87
N LEU A 636 -17.71 -18.61 22.52
CA LEU A 636 -18.93 -17.98 23.01
C LEU A 636 -20.18 -18.47 22.26
N GLY A 637 -20.02 -19.12 21.10
CA GLY A 637 -21.12 -19.59 20.25
C GLY A 637 -21.96 -18.45 19.65
N VAL A 638 -21.36 -17.28 19.41
CA VAL A 638 -22.05 -16.09 18.89
C VAL A 638 -22.11 -16.07 17.37
N ALA A 639 -23.14 -15.43 16.81
CA ALA A 639 -23.31 -15.31 15.36
C ALA A 639 -22.54 -14.11 14.75
N LEU A 640 -22.22 -13.11 15.57
CA LEU A 640 -21.48 -11.91 15.18
C LEU A 640 -20.31 -11.68 16.13
N CYS A 641 -19.15 -11.32 15.58
CA CYS A 641 -17.99 -10.86 16.35
C CYS A 641 -17.63 -9.43 15.94
N VAL A 642 -17.47 -8.55 16.93
CA VAL A 642 -16.95 -7.19 16.81
C VAL A 642 -15.58 -7.16 17.48
N MET A 643 -14.53 -7.04 16.69
CA MET A 643 -13.16 -6.91 17.18
C MET A 643 -12.74 -5.44 17.12
N ILE A 644 -12.56 -4.82 18.28
CA ILE A 644 -11.97 -3.49 18.45
C ILE A 644 -10.48 -3.69 18.73
N VAL A 645 -9.62 -3.07 17.93
CA VAL A 645 -8.17 -3.30 18.02
C VAL A 645 -7.38 -2.02 17.84
N GLY A 646 -6.31 -1.86 18.62
CA GLY A 646 -5.33 -0.80 18.42
C GLY A 646 -4.68 -0.93 17.04
N GLU A 647 -4.83 0.09 16.21
CA GLU A 647 -4.27 0.10 14.87
C GLU A 647 -2.75 0.29 14.91
N ARG A 648 -2.13 0.20 13.73
CA ARG A 648 -0.74 0.60 13.55
C ARG A 648 -0.60 2.08 13.92
N PRO A 649 0.34 2.45 14.82
CA PRO A 649 0.55 3.85 15.15
C PRO A 649 1.19 4.59 13.95
N GLY A 650 0.55 5.64 13.47
CA GLY A 650 1.13 6.62 12.54
C GLY A 650 1.92 7.70 13.27
N LEU A 651 2.53 8.66 12.54
CA LEU A 651 3.31 9.72 13.19
C LEU A 651 2.41 10.84 13.71
N THR A 652 1.37 11.19 12.96
CA THR A 652 0.42 12.23 13.36
C THR A 652 -0.62 11.69 14.33
N VAL A 653 -0.96 10.41 14.22
CA VAL A 653 -1.95 9.72 15.06
C VAL A 653 -1.40 8.36 15.47
N SER A 654 -1.00 8.22 16.74
CA SER A 654 -0.49 6.97 17.29
C SER A 654 -1.55 6.18 18.08
N ASP A 655 -2.72 6.76 18.30
CA ASP A 655 -3.77 6.27 19.20
C ASP A 655 -5.05 5.82 18.48
N SER A 656 -4.98 5.52 17.18
CA SER A 656 -6.12 5.09 16.37
C SER A 656 -6.63 3.69 16.74
N LEU A 657 -7.96 3.52 16.71
CA LEU A 657 -8.65 2.23 16.83
C LEU A 657 -9.36 1.85 15.54
N GLY A 658 -9.48 0.53 15.32
CA GLY A 658 -10.25 -0.05 14.24
C GLY A 658 -11.27 -1.08 14.75
N ILE A 659 -12.37 -1.23 14.02
CA ILE A 659 -13.42 -2.22 14.26
C ILE A 659 -13.50 -3.20 13.10
N TYR A 660 -13.48 -4.49 13.40
CA TYR A 660 -13.71 -5.56 12.44
C TYR A 660 -14.97 -6.34 12.82
N LEU A 661 -15.96 -6.34 11.92
CA LEU A 661 -17.21 -7.08 12.09
C LEU A 661 -17.20 -8.35 11.23
N THR A 662 -17.47 -9.49 11.86
CA THR A 662 -17.53 -10.81 11.19
C THR A 662 -18.85 -11.50 11.49
N TYR A 663 -19.53 -11.98 10.45
CA TYR A 663 -20.70 -12.87 10.56
C TYR A 663 -20.29 -14.34 10.47
N ALA A 664 -20.90 -15.18 11.31
CA ALA A 664 -20.54 -16.59 11.49
C ALA A 664 -19.01 -16.77 11.65
N PRO A 665 -18.39 -16.08 12.64
CA PRO A 665 -16.96 -16.16 12.87
C PRO A 665 -16.52 -17.60 13.15
N ARG A 666 -15.35 -17.98 12.61
CA ARG A 666 -14.70 -19.27 12.87
C ARG A 666 -13.21 -19.16 12.57
N PRO A 667 -12.34 -19.92 13.26
CA PRO A 667 -10.92 -19.96 12.91
C PRO A 667 -10.71 -20.26 11.43
N GLY A 668 -9.80 -19.53 10.78
CA GLY A 668 -9.50 -19.66 9.35
C GLY A 668 -10.35 -18.80 8.40
N ARG A 669 -11.22 -17.91 8.93
CA ARG A 669 -11.87 -16.87 8.10
C ARG A 669 -10.84 -15.94 7.46
N GLN A 670 -11.09 -15.55 6.22
CA GLN A 670 -10.26 -14.63 5.44
C GLN A 670 -10.55 -13.18 5.78
N ASP A 671 -9.56 -12.31 5.61
CA ASP A 671 -9.67 -10.89 5.96
C ASP A 671 -10.74 -10.16 5.13
N SER A 672 -10.97 -10.59 3.88
CA SER A 672 -12.06 -10.12 3.02
C SER A 672 -13.46 -10.50 3.49
N GLU A 673 -13.60 -11.39 4.47
CA GLU A 673 -14.89 -11.76 5.08
C GLU A 673 -15.29 -10.83 6.25
N ARG A 674 -14.48 -9.80 6.53
CA ARG A 674 -14.68 -8.89 7.67
C ARG A 674 -14.92 -7.46 7.17
N ASN A 675 -15.97 -6.81 7.66
CA ASN A 675 -16.15 -5.38 7.43
C ASN A 675 -15.20 -4.60 8.35
N CYS A 676 -14.53 -3.58 7.81
CA CYS A 676 -13.60 -2.73 8.55
C CYS A 676 -14.18 -1.32 8.74
N ILE A 677 -14.05 -0.77 9.95
CA ILE A 677 -14.22 0.66 10.25
C ILE A 677 -12.91 1.09 10.90
N SER A 678 -12.11 1.89 10.22
CA SER A 678 -10.78 2.32 10.68
C SER A 678 -10.76 3.78 11.11
N ASN A 679 -9.57 4.24 11.54
CA ASN A 679 -9.29 5.65 11.81
C ASN A 679 -10.21 6.25 12.88
N ILE A 680 -10.47 5.51 13.97
CA ILE A 680 -11.32 5.97 15.07
C ILE A 680 -10.44 6.67 16.11
N HIS A 681 -10.43 7.99 16.08
CA HIS A 681 -9.65 8.86 16.97
C HIS A 681 -10.13 10.32 16.89
N PRO A 682 -9.85 11.17 17.89
CA PRO A 682 -10.31 12.57 17.89
C PRO A 682 -9.57 13.49 16.91
N ASN A 683 -8.38 13.10 16.42
CA ASN A 683 -7.50 13.93 15.60
C ASN A 683 -7.83 13.90 14.09
N GLY A 684 -9.07 14.15 13.72
CA GLY A 684 -9.52 14.17 12.31
C GLY A 684 -10.03 12.82 11.76
N GLY A 685 -10.10 11.80 12.64
CA GLY A 685 -10.71 10.50 12.37
C GLY A 685 -12.21 10.46 12.68
N LEU A 686 -12.78 9.26 12.69
CA LEU A 686 -14.16 9.03 13.12
C LEU A 686 -14.27 9.16 14.65
N SER A 687 -15.32 9.83 15.12
CA SER A 687 -15.69 9.80 16.53
C SER A 687 -16.18 8.41 16.95
N ALA A 688 -16.13 8.11 18.25
CA ALA A 688 -16.66 6.87 18.79
C ALA A 688 -18.14 6.65 18.43
N GLU A 689 -18.94 7.72 18.45
CA GLU A 689 -20.35 7.69 18.10
C GLU A 689 -20.58 7.46 16.60
N GLN A 690 -19.76 8.07 15.73
CA GLN A 690 -19.84 7.84 14.28
C GLN A 690 -19.53 6.38 13.94
N ALA A 691 -18.41 5.87 14.48
CA ALA A 691 -18.01 4.48 14.30
C ALA A 691 -19.07 3.50 14.84
N ALA A 692 -19.62 3.76 16.02
CA ALA A 692 -20.66 2.93 16.63
C ALA A 692 -21.97 2.93 15.81
N ARG A 693 -22.40 4.07 15.25
CA ARG A 693 -23.59 4.13 14.38
C ARG A 693 -23.42 3.27 13.13
N LYS A 694 -22.25 3.38 12.49
CA LYS A 694 -21.89 2.59 11.31
C LYS A 694 -21.82 1.09 11.66
N LEU A 695 -21.18 0.73 12.77
CA LEU A 695 -21.17 -0.64 13.28
C LEU A 695 -22.59 -1.18 13.50
N GLY A 696 -23.46 -0.40 14.14
CA GLY A 696 -24.83 -0.83 14.40
C GLY A 696 -25.62 -1.11 13.11
N TRP A 697 -25.43 -0.30 12.07
CA TRP A 697 -26.02 -0.55 10.75
C TRP A 697 -25.45 -1.83 10.11
N LEU A 698 -24.13 -1.96 10.06
CA LEU A 698 -23.45 -3.14 9.51
C LEU A 698 -23.86 -4.43 10.24
N ALA A 699 -23.94 -4.42 11.57
CA ALA A 699 -24.32 -5.58 12.37
C ALA A 699 -25.76 -6.05 12.07
N ARG A 700 -26.70 -5.11 11.88
CA ARG A 700 -28.08 -5.45 11.49
C ARG A 700 -28.14 -6.03 10.08
N GLU A 701 -27.46 -5.41 9.12
CA GLU A 701 -27.44 -5.92 7.75
C GLU A 701 -26.71 -7.27 7.65
N ALA A 702 -25.62 -7.46 8.39
CA ALA A 702 -24.91 -8.73 8.47
C ALA A 702 -25.80 -9.84 9.04
N ALA A 703 -26.58 -9.56 10.09
CA ALA A 703 -27.55 -10.51 10.64
C ALA A 703 -28.69 -10.82 9.67
N ASN A 704 -29.26 -9.80 9.01
CA ASN A 704 -30.38 -9.92 8.09
C ASN A 704 -30.00 -10.70 6.82
N ARG A 705 -28.85 -10.38 6.23
CA ARG A 705 -28.37 -10.93 4.97
C ARG A 705 -27.48 -12.15 5.14
N LYS A 706 -27.02 -12.42 6.37
CA LYS A 706 -26.14 -13.54 6.74
C LYS A 706 -24.78 -13.52 6.02
N LEU A 707 -24.20 -12.33 5.90
CA LEU A 707 -22.93 -12.09 5.22
C LEU A 707 -22.19 -10.89 5.85
N SER A 708 -20.87 -10.84 5.65
CA SER A 708 -19.99 -9.73 6.06
C SER A 708 -18.83 -9.60 5.07
N GLY A 709 -17.98 -8.59 5.26
CA GLY A 709 -16.82 -8.34 4.40
C GLY A 709 -17.17 -7.76 3.05
N VAL A 710 -16.44 -8.14 2.00
CA VAL A 710 -16.64 -7.63 0.63
C VAL A 710 -18.05 -7.89 0.08
N GLY A 711 -18.73 -8.93 0.60
CA GLY A 711 -20.12 -9.24 0.27
C GLY A 711 -21.15 -8.30 0.92
N LEU A 712 -20.76 -7.54 1.96
CA LEU A 712 -21.59 -6.54 2.62
C LEU A 712 -21.05 -5.15 2.35
N LYS A 713 -21.57 -4.47 1.33
CA LYS A 713 -21.19 -3.10 1.00
C LYS A 713 -21.69 -2.09 2.02
N ASP A 714 -20.91 -1.03 2.23
CA ASP A 714 -21.29 0.07 3.10
C ASP A 714 -22.26 1.02 2.38
N ASP A 715 -23.52 0.59 2.31
CA ASP A 715 -24.62 1.35 1.72
C ASP A 715 -25.40 2.15 2.78
N MET A 716 -24.76 2.49 3.91
CA MET A 716 -25.42 3.26 4.97
C MET A 716 -25.94 4.59 4.40
N PRO A 717 -27.26 4.87 4.51
CA PRO A 717 -27.82 6.12 4.03
C PRO A 717 -27.19 7.33 4.73
N ALA A 718 -26.79 8.36 3.97
CA ALA A 718 -26.20 9.59 4.50
C ALA A 718 -27.07 10.31 5.57
N ALA A 719 -28.39 10.11 5.53
CA ALA A 719 -29.32 10.60 6.54
C ALA A 719 -29.11 9.98 7.95
N LEU A 720 -28.52 8.79 8.04
CA LEU A 720 -28.15 8.13 9.29
C LEU A 720 -26.73 8.50 9.75
N ASP A 721 -25.91 9.03 8.86
CA ASP A 721 -24.55 9.51 9.16
C ASP A 721 -24.59 10.88 9.88
N THR A 722 -25.49 11.76 9.43
CA THR A 722 -25.65 13.16 9.87
C THR A 722 -26.42 13.39 11.19
N GLN A 723 -26.84 12.35 11.93
CA GLN A 723 -27.57 12.51 13.21
C GLN A 723 -26.70 12.97 14.41
N SER A 724 -25.56 13.61 14.16
CA SER A 724 -24.79 14.35 15.17
C SER A 724 -24.84 15.85 14.89
N GLY A 725 -25.60 16.58 15.72
CA GLY A 725 -25.35 17.99 16.05
C GLY A 725 -25.21 18.98 14.89
N ALA A 726 -26.27 19.20 14.11
CA ALA A 726 -26.36 20.39 13.27
C ALA A 726 -26.48 21.64 14.15
N TYR A 727 -25.35 22.28 14.46
CA TYR A 727 -25.38 23.72 14.77
C TYR A 727 -25.70 24.45 13.47
N ARG A 728 -26.99 24.77 13.29
CA ARG A 728 -27.40 25.81 12.37
C ARG A 728 -26.87 27.14 12.92
N ILE A 729 -25.87 27.72 12.27
CA ILE A 729 -25.63 29.16 12.39
C ILE A 729 -26.71 29.81 11.52
N THR A 730 -27.82 30.20 12.15
CA THR A 730 -28.80 31.12 11.58
C THR A 730 -28.51 32.54 12.07
N GLY A 731 -28.12 33.43 11.15
CA GLY A 731 -28.06 34.90 11.32
C GLY A 731 -26.95 35.36 12.26
N SER A 732 -26.15 36.37 11.97
CA SER A 732 -26.24 37.52 11.05
C SER A 732 -24.86 38.12 10.90
#